data_AF-A0A348XL49-F1
#
_entry.id   AF-A0A348XL49-F1
#
_cell.length_a   1.000
_cell.length_b   1.000
_cell.length_c   1.000
_cell.angle_alpha   90.00
_cell.angle_beta   90.00
_cell.angle_gamma   90.00
#
_symmetry.space_group_name_H-M   'P 1'
#
loop_
_entity.id
_entity.type
_entity.pdbx_description
1 polymer ?
#
loop_
_entity_poly.entity_id
_entity_poly.type
_entity_poly.pdbx_seq_one_letter_code
_entity_poly.pdbx_strand_id
1 'polypeptide(L)'
;MADSGCHSVIESLGVYLPPKKVSSKEILRACRVKMMLPLQRLTGIKTRRMAGESEFSIDLARRAIQECLDRSKYGPGDVELLICCNISRYDGPNFHFSFEPSTSVQLKRDFGLDNALVFDISNACAGMFTGINIADSYIRAGFIKRALVVSGEYITHLTVTAQKEILNRDDERIACLTLGDSGAAVMLERTDNPKVGFHAIDMYTLGKFSEYCIAKPTKEEHGGAIMLTESMKLHAVAIRESVRHFGSVLLQLKWPRDAINYVIMHQTARTAISQTANMINRLMGEEICDKESMINNLAERGNTSTTTHFVALWDNIAKNKFNPGDTVIFAIQASGITIGTAPYTFDDLPVRMREIEAQRPAEARMPAALGGTAAPVAEILPKTAEPSISVSISPISLPRIRIESIGIVPLDSTMEHDAVALAGAAAEDCFNRSVYQRQQIDMLIHSGVHRNEFVCEPALAALIAGRVGVNGEAEPDGPKTFAYDVFNGAIGFLNACYNAIAMIAAKKCDNIMVVASEVENNTGTDKELLGVRETGSALILDRSEDNRTGFGSFVFRYFTDYIDAFRSHIGQEKGLAFLSFIRNPEIETYYLQCIKDAVCEVMLRENLKASQIKAIFPPQISSEFITRMSESLGIVREKFVDVVDGGKDLFTSSLPHTLRRAQETNQVQNGDIGLIINVGSGIQVGCAIYYF
;
A
#
# COMPACT_ATOMS: atom_id res chain seq x y z
N MET A 1 -12.31 22.06 9.33
CA MET A 1 -13.38 21.05 9.52
C MET A 1 -13.65 20.93 11.01
N ALA A 2 -14.91 20.73 11.43
CA ALA A 2 -15.18 20.43 12.84
C ALA A 2 -14.59 19.05 13.15
N ASP A 3 -13.68 19.00 14.11
CA ASP A 3 -13.04 17.77 14.59
C ASP A 3 -14.12 16.77 15.02
N SER A 4 -14.09 15.57 14.44
CA SER A 4 -15.04 14.50 14.76
C SER A 4 -14.85 13.94 16.17
N GLY A 5 -13.83 14.39 16.91
CA GLY A 5 -13.49 13.92 18.26
C GLY A 5 -12.97 12.49 18.30
N CYS A 6 -12.82 11.83 17.15
CA CYS A 6 -12.36 10.47 16.99
C CYS A 6 -10.97 10.50 16.35
N HIS A 7 -9.94 10.16 17.13
CA HIS A 7 -8.55 10.15 16.69
C HIS A 7 -8.01 8.71 16.66
N SER A 8 -6.91 8.51 15.95
CA SER A 8 -6.15 7.26 15.98
C SER A 8 -4.87 7.46 16.78
N VAL A 9 -4.60 6.58 17.73
CA VAL A 9 -3.33 6.51 18.48
C VAL A 9 -2.52 5.30 18.02
N ILE A 10 -1.19 5.38 18.17
CA ILE A 10 -0.33 4.20 18.06
C ILE A 10 -0.46 3.45 19.39
N GLU A 11 -1.16 2.32 19.37
CA GLU A 11 -1.32 1.45 20.54
C GLU A 11 -0.07 0.63 20.79
N SER A 12 0.58 0.12 19.74
CA SER A 12 1.81 -0.66 19.86
C SER A 12 2.71 -0.45 18.64
N LEU A 13 4.00 -0.65 18.85
CA LEU A 13 5.04 -0.53 17.83
C LEU A 13 6.02 -1.71 17.97
N GLY A 14 6.10 -2.52 16.92
CA GLY A 14 7.11 -3.55 16.75
C GLY A 14 8.14 -3.11 15.72
N VAL A 15 9.43 -3.28 16.04
CA VAL A 15 10.53 -3.07 15.09
C VAL A 15 11.46 -4.26 15.17
N TYR A 16 11.81 -4.80 14.01
CA TYR A 16 12.82 -5.83 13.87
C TYR A 16 13.98 -5.33 13.02
N LEU A 17 15.20 -5.53 13.54
CA LEU A 17 16.44 -5.14 12.89
C LEU A 17 17.31 -6.39 12.71
N PRO A 18 17.69 -6.75 11.47
CA PRO A 18 18.60 -7.85 11.25
C PRO A 18 19.92 -7.69 12.04
N PRO A 19 20.50 -8.80 12.54
CA PRO A 19 21.63 -8.72 13.47
C PRO A 19 22.92 -8.22 12.79
N LYS A 20 23.11 -8.51 11.50
CA LYS A 20 24.35 -8.16 10.76
C LYS A 20 24.46 -6.65 10.59
N LYS A 21 25.54 -6.08 11.13
CA LYS A 21 25.88 -4.65 11.06
C LYS A 21 26.98 -4.44 10.04
N VAL A 22 26.76 -3.56 9.05
CA VAL A 22 27.70 -3.32 7.95
C VAL A 22 28.09 -1.84 7.90
N SER A 23 29.39 -1.54 7.83
CA SER A 23 29.89 -0.16 7.76
C SER A 23 29.88 0.42 6.34
N SER A 24 29.84 1.75 6.24
CA SER A 24 29.90 2.43 4.93
C SER A 24 31.22 2.13 4.18
N LYS A 25 32.29 1.84 4.94
CA LYS A 25 33.57 1.40 4.38
C LYS A 25 33.48 0.02 3.75
N GLU A 26 32.77 -0.92 4.38
CA GLU A 26 32.53 -2.25 3.82
C GLU A 26 31.66 -2.19 2.57
N ILE A 27 30.60 -1.35 2.58
CA ILE A 27 29.76 -1.12 1.39
C ILE A 27 30.59 -0.66 0.19
N LEU A 28 31.45 0.35 0.37
CA LEU A 28 32.27 0.87 -0.74
C LEU A 28 33.36 -0.10 -1.19
N ARG A 29 33.88 -0.96 -0.29
CA ARG A 29 34.91 -1.96 -0.63
C ARG A 29 34.37 -3.08 -1.52
N ALA A 30 33.08 -3.35 -1.47
CA ALA A 30 32.43 -4.38 -2.28
C ALA A 30 32.00 -3.87 -3.67
N CYS A 31 32.14 -2.56 -3.95
CA CYS A 31 31.93 -2.04 -5.31
C CYS A 31 32.99 -2.60 -6.28
N ARG A 32 32.57 -2.97 -7.49
CA ARG A 32 33.44 -3.45 -8.57
C ARG A 32 34.55 -2.45 -8.91
N VAL A 33 34.23 -1.16 -8.81
CA VAL A 33 35.18 -0.06 -9.00
C VAL A 33 35.64 0.50 -7.66
N LYS A 34 36.88 0.98 -7.59
CA LYS A 34 37.40 1.66 -6.40
C LYS A 34 36.69 3.00 -6.21
N MET A 35 35.69 3.02 -5.33
CA MET A 35 34.91 4.22 -5.04
C MET A 35 35.69 5.23 -4.20
N MET A 36 36.10 6.35 -4.81
CA MET A 36 36.69 7.50 -4.11
C MET A 36 35.60 8.49 -3.62
N LEU A 37 34.50 7.96 -3.09
CA LEU A 37 33.38 8.73 -2.55
C LEU A 37 33.39 8.65 -1.02
N PRO A 38 33.49 9.77 -0.27
CA PRO A 38 33.44 9.74 1.18
C PRO A 38 32.01 9.58 1.69
N LEU A 39 31.39 8.42 1.42
CA LEU A 39 29.97 8.13 1.65
C LEU A 39 29.53 8.49 3.07
N GLN A 40 30.26 8.05 4.10
CA GLN A 40 29.95 8.37 5.50
C GLN A 40 29.96 9.88 5.80
N ARG A 41 30.85 10.66 5.16
CA ARG A 41 30.91 12.11 5.38
C ARG A 41 29.72 12.81 4.71
N LEU A 42 29.37 12.38 3.50
CA LEU A 42 28.29 12.94 2.69
C LEU A 42 26.91 12.63 3.29
N THR A 43 26.67 11.37 3.65
CA THR A 43 25.35 10.93 4.12
C THR A 43 25.23 10.98 5.64
N GLY A 44 26.35 10.94 6.37
CA GLY A 44 26.35 10.77 7.83
C GLY A 44 26.16 9.32 8.29
N ILE A 45 25.90 8.38 7.38
CA ILE A 45 25.68 6.97 7.72
C ILE A 45 27.03 6.31 8.02
N LYS A 46 27.17 5.78 9.24
CA LYS A 46 28.36 5.01 9.67
C LYS A 46 28.14 3.54 9.39
N THR A 47 26.99 3.01 9.84
CA THR A 47 26.60 1.62 9.67
C THR A 47 25.13 1.49 9.32
N ARG A 48 24.75 0.31 8.81
CA ARG A 48 23.35 -0.12 8.63
C ARG A 48 23.18 -1.57 9.04
N ARG A 49 21.93 -2.03 9.08
CA ARG A 49 21.57 -3.45 9.21
C ARG A 49 21.33 -4.06 7.83
N MET A 50 21.70 -5.32 7.66
CA MET A 50 21.47 -6.08 6.43
C MET A 50 21.00 -7.48 6.81
N ALA A 51 19.99 -7.99 6.12
CA ALA A 51 19.45 -9.32 6.38
C ALA A 51 20.48 -10.43 6.07
N GLY A 52 20.26 -11.60 6.66
CA GLY A 52 20.99 -12.82 6.32
C GLY A 52 20.61 -13.38 4.95
N GLU A 53 21.26 -14.46 4.53
CA GLU A 53 20.99 -15.10 3.23
C GLU A 53 19.64 -15.84 3.18
N SER A 54 19.05 -16.11 4.34
CA SER A 54 17.78 -16.84 4.51
C SER A 54 16.69 -15.99 5.16
N GLU A 55 16.82 -14.67 5.11
CA GLU A 55 15.90 -13.73 5.73
C GLU A 55 15.46 -12.70 4.70
N PHE A 56 14.16 -12.63 4.48
CA PHE A 56 13.57 -11.89 3.37
C PHE A 56 12.49 -10.90 3.83
N SER A 57 11.90 -10.13 2.92
CA SER A 57 10.92 -9.08 3.26
C SER A 57 9.79 -9.60 4.16
N ILE A 58 9.16 -10.72 3.78
CA ILE A 58 8.09 -11.34 4.57
C ILE A 58 8.56 -11.75 5.99
N ASP A 59 9.81 -12.18 6.17
CA ASP A 59 10.33 -12.58 7.48
C ASP A 59 10.56 -11.37 8.39
N LEU A 60 11.07 -10.28 7.82
CA LEU A 60 11.20 -9.00 8.54
C LEU A 60 9.83 -8.50 8.99
N ALA A 61 8.81 -8.61 8.14
CA ALA A 61 7.43 -8.26 8.46
C ALA A 61 6.85 -9.16 9.56
N ARG A 62 7.00 -10.49 9.47
CA ARG A 62 6.59 -11.45 10.51
C ARG A 62 7.19 -11.09 11.86
N ARG A 63 8.50 -10.86 11.91
CA ARG A 63 9.19 -10.49 13.16
C ARG A 63 8.67 -9.17 13.72
N ALA A 64 8.43 -8.18 12.88
CA ALA A 64 7.88 -6.90 13.33
C ALA A 64 6.45 -7.04 13.86
N ILE A 65 5.60 -7.85 13.24
CA ILE A 65 4.24 -8.14 13.73
C ILE A 65 4.31 -8.83 15.09
N GLN A 66 5.13 -9.88 15.22
CA GLN A 66 5.31 -10.57 16.50
C GLN A 66 5.74 -9.58 17.60
N GLU A 67 6.74 -8.76 17.32
CA GLU A 67 7.22 -7.71 18.24
C GLU A 67 6.15 -6.67 18.60
N CYS A 68 5.21 -6.39 17.70
CA CYS A 68 4.11 -5.47 17.92
C CYS A 68 3.02 -6.11 18.78
N LEU A 69 2.62 -7.34 18.46
CA LEU A 69 1.59 -8.10 19.20
C LEU A 69 2.06 -8.46 20.60
N ASP A 70 3.32 -8.87 20.78
CA ASP A 70 3.89 -9.17 22.09
C ASP A 70 3.91 -7.97 23.06
N ARG A 71 3.89 -6.74 22.53
CA ARG A 71 3.81 -5.49 23.30
C ARG A 71 2.40 -4.93 23.36
N SER A 72 1.50 -5.43 22.54
CA SER A 72 0.12 -4.96 22.46
C SER A 72 -0.68 -5.56 23.61
N LYS A 73 -1.72 -4.83 24.05
CA LYS A 73 -2.77 -5.41 24.90
C LYS A 73 -3.75 -6.30 24.11
N TYR A 74 -3.63 -6.33 22.78
CA TYR A 74 -4.52 -7.04 21.86
C TYR A 74 -3.87 -8.28 21.26
N GLY A 75 -4.71 -9.27 20.91
CA GLY A 75 -4.28 -10.47 20.21
C GLY A 75 -4.61 -10.45 18.71
N PRO A 76 -4.20 -11.49 17.96
CA PRO A 76 -4.49 -11.62 16.53
C PRO A 76 -5.98 -11.45 16.16
N GLY A 77 -6.89 -12.00 16.97
CA GLY A 77 -8.33 -11.94 16.74
C GLY A 77 -8.95 -10.54 16.89
N ASP A 78 -8.23 -9.60 17.50
CA ASP A 78 -8.70 -8.22 17.67
C ASP A 78 -8.39 -7.32 16.47
N VAL A 79 -7.54 -7.78 15.55
CA VAL A 79 -7.13 -7.02 14.36
C VAL A 79 -8.24 -7.07 13.31
N GLU A 80 -8.76 -5.89 12.95
CA GLU A 80 -9.86 -5.75 11.98
C GLU A 80 -9.38 -5.32 10.58
N LEU A 81 -8.14 -4.82 10.49
CA LEU A 81 -7.48 -4.41 9.25
C LEU A 81 -5.97 -4.69 9.30
N LEU A 82 -5.42 -5.33 8.28
CA LEU A 82 -3.97 -5.45 8.05
C LEU A 82 -3.62 -4.78 6.72
N ILE A 83 -2.70 -3.81 6.76
CA ILE A 83 -2.13 -3.18 5.56
C ILE A 83 -0.63 -3.48 5.49
N CYS A 84 -0.19 -4.13 4.42
CA CYS A 84 1.24 -4.34 4.14
C CYS A 84 1.77 -3.26 3.18
N CYS A 85 2.89 -2.66 3.51
CA CYS A 85 3.41 -1.47 2.83
C CYS A 85 4.80 -1.66 2.20
N ASN A 86 5.38 -2.85 2.29
CA ASN A 86 6.74 -3.10 1.82
C ASN A 86 6.89 -2.88 0.32
N ILE A 87 7.90 -2.10 -0.06
CA ILE A 87 8.29 -1.89 -1.46
C ILE A 87 8.92 -3.19 -1.99
N SER A 88 9.86 -3.72 -1.20
CA SER A 88 10.50 -4.99 -1.50
C SER A 88 9.57 -6.14 -1.14
N ARG A 89 9.23 -6.98 -2.11
CA ARG A 89 8.54 -8.27 -1.93
C ARG A 89 9.44 -9.43 -2.30
N TYR A 90 10.73 -9.25 -2.09
CA TYR A 90 11.72 -10.29 -2.32
C TYR A 90 11.66 -11.24 -1.12
N ASP A 91 11.03 -12.41 -1.32
CA ASP A 91 10.57 -13.34 -0.28
C ASP A 91 11.21 -14.75 -0.38
N GLY A 92 12.25 -14.89 -1.18
CA GLY A 92 12.99 -16.13 -1.35
C GLY A 92 14.35 -15.86 -1.96
N PRO A 93 15.20 -16.87 -2.23
CA PRO A 93 16.48 -16.66 -2.92
C PRO A 93 16.29 -16.37 -4.42
N ASN A 94 17.39 -16.09 -5.14
CA ASN A 94 17.42 -16.01 -6.61
C ASN A 94 16.43 -15.02 -7.25
N PHE A 95 16.28 -13.84 -6.66
CA PHE A 95 15.38 -12.77 -7.09
C PHE A 95 13.90 -13.16 -7.14
N HIS A 96 13.47 -14.07 -6.25
CA HIS A 96 12.08 -14.41 -6.04
C HIS A 96 11.29 -13.25 -5.43
N PHE A 97 10.80 -12.34 -6.29
CA PHE A 97 9.96 -11.22 -5.92
C PHE A 97 8.48 -11.60 -6.05
N SER A 98 7.77 -11.80 -4.94
CA SER A 98 6.38 -12.26 -4.92
C SER A 98 5.41 -11.22 -5.48
N PHE A 99 4.50 -11.67 -6.34
CA PHE A 99 3.38 -10.87 -6.86
C PHE A 99 2.05 -11.31 -6.23
N GLU A 100 1.77 -12.61 -6.29
CA GLU A 100 0.55 -13.21 -5.77
C GLU A 100 0.83 -14.54 -5.05
N PRO A 101 0.15 -14.85 -3.94
CA PRO A 101 -0.77 -13.99 -3.20
C PRO A 101 -0.07 -12.79 -2.55
N SER A 102 -0.84 -11.76 -2.20
CA SER A 102 -0.32 -10.57 -1.54
C SER A 102 0.35 -10.90 -0.19
N THR A 103 1.29 -10.05 0.23
CA THR A 103 2.02 -10.18 1.51
C THR A 103 1.03 -10.28 2.67
N SER A 104 -0.01 -9.44 2.62
CA SER A 104 -1.04 -9.33 3.64
C SER A 104 -1.88 -10.59 3.82
N VAL A 105 -2.18 -11.34 2.74
CA VAL A 105 -2.89 -12.63 2.85
C VAL A 105 -2.00 -13.72 3.43
N GLN A 106 -0.72 -13.72 3.08
CA GLN A 106 0.25 -14.63 3.69
C GLN A 106 0.36 -14.38 5.20
N LEU A 107 0.49 -13.11 5.61
CA LEU A 107 0.55 -12.73 7.02
C LEU A 107 -0.79 -12.95 7.76
N LYS A 108 -1.94 -12.80 7.08
CA LYS A 108 -3.25 -13.14 7.63
C LYS A 108 -3.28 -14.60 8.08
N ARG A 109 -2.83 -15.51 7.22
CA ARG A 109 -2.73 -16.94 7.54
C ARG A 109 -1.71 -17.19 8.65
N ASP A 110 -0.51 -16.63 8.52
CA ASP A 110 0.61 -16.94 9.42
C ASP A 110 0.34 -16.53 10.88
N PHE A 111 -0.48 -15.49 11.10
CA PHE A 111 -0.85 -15.01 12.44
C PHE A 111 -2.29 -15.35 12.86
N GLY A 112 -3.10 -15.98 12.01
CA GLY A 112 -4.51 -16.25 12.31
C GLY A 112 -5.34 -14.98 12.50
N LEU A 113 -5.18 -14.00 11.61
CA LEU A 113 -5.88 -12.71 11.67
C LEU A 113 -7.28 -12.82 11.07
N ASP A 114 -8.11 -13.73 11.58
CA ASP A 114 -9.36 -14.18 10.95
C ASP A 114 -10.34 -13.03 10.66
N ASN A 115 -10.42 -12.06 11.58
CA ASN A 115 -11.31 -10.90 11.49
C ASN A 115 -10.76 -9.74 10.66
N ALA A 116 -9.53 -9.83 10.14
CA ALA A 116 -8.91 -8.71 9.42
C ALA A 116 -9.32 -8.67 7.94
N LEU A 117 -9.74 -7.49 7.48
CA LEU A 117 -9.62 -7.11 6.07
C LEU A 117 -8.14 -6.94 5.77
N VAL A 118 -7.64 -7.51 4.67
CA VAL A 118 -6.22 -7.44 4.34
C VAL A 118 -6.00 -7.03 2.89
N PHE A 119 -5.00 -6.19 2.66
CA PHE A 119 -4.49 -5.82 1.33
C PHE A 119 -3.08 -5.22 1.44
N ASP A 120 -2.34 -5.21 0.34
CA ASP A 120 -1.05 -4.52 0.24
C ASP A 120 -1.25 -3.13 -0.37
N ILE A 121 -0.34 -2.21 -0.09
CA ILE A 121 -0.22 -0.93 -0.78
C ILE A 121 1.22 -0.70 -1.24
N SER A 122 1.41 0.11 -2.26
CA SER A 122 2.72 0.71 -2.57
C SER A 122 2.59 2.22 -2.69
N ASN A 123 3.49 2.92 -2.01
CA ASN A 123 3.69 4.35 -2.19
C ASN A 123 5.14 4.73 -1.88
N ALA A 124 6.06 3.93 -2.42
CA ALA A 124 7.48 4.06 -2.16
C ALA A 124 7.77 4.17 -0.65
N CYS A 125 8.74 4.98 -0.24
CA CYS A 125 9.08 5.24 1.16
C CYS A 125 7.93 5.85 2.00
N ALA A 126 6.84 6.33 1.39
CA ALA A 126 5.67 6.86 2.08
C ALA A 126 4.63 5.76 2.39
N GLY A 127 4.93 4.49 2.07
CA GLY A 127 4.05 3.34 2.23
C GLY A 127 3.42 3.25 3.62
N MET A 128 4.21 3.17 4.70
CA MET A 128 3.62 3.02 6.05
C MET A 128 2.72 4.20 6.44
N PHE A 129 3.04 5.43 6.09
CA PHE A 129 2.16 6.58 6.36
C PHE A 129 0.91 6.58 5.47
N THR A 130 1.02 6.08 4.24
CA THR A 130 -0.15 5.84 3.38
C THR A 130 -1.08 4.82 4.03
N GLY A 131 -0.52 3.72 4.57
CA GLY A 131 -1.29 2.70 5.30
C GLY A 131 -1.94 3.26 6.57
N ILE A 132 -1.21 4.06 7.34
CA ILE A 132 -1.75 4.73 8.53
C ILE A 132 -2.84 5.73 8.15
N ASN A 133 -2.69 6.48 7.05
CA ASN A 133 -3.72 7.40 6.57
C ASN A 133 -5.02 6.66 6.22
N ILE A 134 -4.91 5.52 5.52
CA ILE A 134 -6.05 4.65 5.19
C ILE A 134 -6.67 4.10 6.47
N ALA A 135 -5.89 3.51 7.36
CA ALA A 135 -6.39 2.95 8.61
C ALA A 135 -7.06 4.01 9.51
N ASP A 136 -6.49 5.21 9.61
CA ASP A 136 -7.09 6.34 10.32
C ASP A 136 -8.43 6.76 9.70
N SER A 137 -8.56 6.72 8.36
CA SER A 137 -9.85 6.97 7.71
C SER A 137 -10.89 5.89 8.03
N TYR A 138 -10.50 4.61 8.08
CA TYR A 138 -11.40 3.54 8.51
C TYR A 138 -11.84 3.71 9.96
N ILE A 139 -10.92 4.08 10.87
CA ILE A 139 -11.23 4.35 12.28
C ILE A 139 -12.18 5.55 12.41
N ARG A 140 -11.89 6.66 11.72
CA ARG A 140 -12.71 7.88 11.73
C ARG A 140 -14.09 7.68 11.12
N ALA A 141 -14.20 6.85 10.09
CA ALA A 141 -15.46 6.45 9.49
C ALA A 141 -16.24 5.44 10.35
N GLY A 142 -15.62 4.90 11.41
CA GLY A 142 -16.23 3.90 12.29
C GLY A 142 -16.27 2.49 11.71
N PHE A 143 -15.47 2.21 10.68
CA PHE A 143 -15.42 0.91 9.98
C PHE A 143 -14.72 -0.14 10.84
N ILE A 144 -13.72 0.29 11.58
CA ILE A 144 -12.89 -0.54 12.46
C ILE A 144 -12.53 0.27 13.71
N LYS A 145 -11.98 -0.41 14.72
CA LYS A 145 -11.36 0.21 15.89
C LYS A 145 -9.86 -0.01 15.93
N ARG A 146 -9.36 -1.08 15.31
CA ARG A 146 -7.95 -1.47 15.35
C ARG A 146 -7.42 -1.88 13.97
N ALA A 147 -6.22 -1.40 13.66
CA ALA A 147 -5.54 -1.73 12.41
C ALA A 147 -4.07 -2.02 12.67
N LEU A 148 -3.53 -3.02 11.97
CA LEU A 148 -2.11 -3.31 11.94
C LEU A 148 -1.54 -2.85 10.60
N VAL A 149 -0.58 -1.92 10.65
CA VAL A 149 0.15 -1.44 9.46
C VAL A 149 1.57 -1.96 9.54
N VAL A 150 2.02 -2.73 8.54
CA VAL A 150 3.31 -3.44 8.56
C VAL A 150 4.12 -3.18 7.30
N SER A 151 5.44 -3.17 7.45
CA SER A 151 6.37 -3.28 6.34
C SER A 151 7.60 -4.08 6.73
N GLY A 152 8.05 -4.97 5.84
CA GLY A 152 9.35 -5.63 5.89
C GLY A 152 10.21 -5.21 4.70
N GLU A 153 11.27 -4.45 4.94
CA GLU A 153 12.14 -3.89 3.91
C GLU A 153 13.45 -4.68 3.82
N TYR A 154 13.48 -5.69 2.95
CA TYR A 154 14.72 -6.31 2.48
C TYR A 154 15.20 -5.59 1.22
N ILE A 155 16.02 -4.57 1.39
CA ILE A 155 16.50 -3.66 0.33
C ILE A 155 18.01 -3.74 0.12
N THR A 156 18.71 -4.57 0.91
CA THR A 156 20.12 -4.96 0.70
C THR A 156 20.37 -5.43 -0.73
N HIS A 157 19.40 -6.09 -1.37
CA HIS A 157 19.55 -6.56 -2.74
C HIS A 157 19.85 -5.40 -3.72
N LEU A 158 19.25 -4.22 -3.55
CA LEU A 158 19.53 -3.03 -4.37
C LEU A 158 20.98 -2.56 -4.18
N THR A 159 21.49 -2.61 -2.94
CA THR A 159 22.89 -2.29 -2.65
C THR A 159 23.84 -3.25 -3.35
N VAL A 160 23.54 -4.57 -3.29
CA VAL A 160 24.36 -5.62 -3.92
C VAL A 160 24.38 -5.48 -5.44
N THR A 161 23.23 -5.20 -6.07
CA THR A 161 23.15 -4.92 -7.51
C THR A 161 23.96 -3.67 -7.85
N ALA A 162 23.75 -2.56 -7.14
CA ALA A 162 24.45 -1.31 -7.39
C ALA A 162 25.99 -1.44 -7.26
N GLN A 163 26.48 -2.23 -6.31
CA GLN A 163 27.92 -2.51 -6.16
C GLN A 163 28.55 -3.12 -7.42
N LYS A 164 27.78 -3.90 -8.19
CA LYS A 164 28.25 -4.51 -9.45
C LYS A 164 28.21 -3.53 -10.62
N GLU A 165 27.22 -2.64 -10.63
CA GLU A 165 26.90 -1.79 -11.78
C GLU A 165 27.51 -0.38 -11.73
N ILE A 166 27.74 0.17 -10.53
CA ILE A 166 28.26 1.54 -10.37
C ILE A 166 29.60 1.69 -11.10
N LEU A 167 29.70 2.76 -11.89
CA LEU A 167 30.90 3.05 -12.69
C LEU A 167 31.77 4.13 -12.05
N ASN A 168 31.17 5.12 -11.40
CA ASN A 168 31.89 6.26 -10.86
C ASN A 168 31.13 6.92 -9.69
N ARG A 169 31.65 8.05 -9.18
CA ARG A 169 31.14 8.73 -7.99
C ARG A 169 29.86 9.56 -8.22
N ASP A 170 29.56 9.87 -9.48
CA ASP A 170 28.45 10.72 -9.92
C ASP A 170 27.32 9.87 -10.54
N ASP A 171 27.32 8.55 -10.28
CA ASP A 171 26.35 7.56 -10.77
C ASP A 171 24.97 7.72 -10.09
N GLU A 172 23.90 7.49 -10.84
CA GLU A 172 22.52 7.58 -10.34
C GLU A 172 22.17 6.51 -9.29
N ARG A 173 22.94 5.42 -9.23
CA ARG A 173 22.75 4.30 -8.29
C ARG A 173 23.37 4.55 -6.91
N ILE A 174 24.02 5.68 -6.67
CA ILE A 174 24.70 5.95 -5.39
C ILE A 174 23.73 5.92 -4.19
N ALA A 175 22.46 6.28 -4.40
CA ALA A 175 21.42 6.19 -3.37
C ALA A 175 21.25 4.76 -2.82
N CYS A 176 21.44 3.72 -3.64
CA CYS A 176 21.40 2.31 -3.23
C CYS A 176 22.44 1.96 -2.15
N LEU A 177 23.54 2.72 -2.05
CA LEU A 177 24.59 2.47 -1.06
C LEU A 177 24.24 3.00 0.35
N THR A 178 23.10 3.69 0.47
CA THR A 178 22.63 4.31 1.73
C THR A 178 21.67 3.42 2.52
N LEU A 179 21.15 2.37 1.86
CA LEU A 179 20.04 1.57 2.35
C LEU A 179 20.43 0.68 3.53
N GLY A 180 19.42 0.29 4.31
CA GLY A 180 19.50 -0.67 5.41
C GLY A 180 18.18 -1.40 5.60
N ASP A 181 18.22 -2.65 6.04
CA ASP A 181 17.03 -3.50 6.16
C ASP A 181 16.38 -3.37 7.54
N SER A 182 15.05 -3.47 7.57
CA SER A 182 14.28 -3.61 8.81
C SER A 182 12.83 -4.01 8.57
N GLY A 183 12.19 -4.57 9.59
CA GLY A 183 10.73 -4.67 9.67
C GLY A 183 10.17 -3.68 10.69
N ALA A 184 8.99 -3.12 10.42
CA ALA A 184 8.22 -2.33 11.37
C ALA A 184 6.73 -2.65 11.27
N ALA A 185 6.05 -2.71 12.41
CA ALA A 185 4.62 -2.90 12.52
C ALA A 185 4.04 -1.93 13.56
N VAL A 186 2.93 -1.28 13.21
CA VAL A 186 2.24 -0.27 14.02
C VAL A 186 0.81 -0.74 14.24
N MET A 187 0.44 -0.99 15.49
CA MET A 187 -0.96 -1.18 15.88
C MET A 187 -1.57 0.19 16.12
N LEU A 188 -2.63 0.52 15.38
CA LEU A 188 -3.45 1.70 15.60
C LEU A 188 -4.70 1.33 16.37
N GLU A 189 -5.13 2.23 17.25
CA GLU A 189 -6.36 2.11 18.02
C GLU A 189 -7.16 3.42 17.98
N ARG A 190 -8.49 3.30 17.93
CA ARG A 190 -9.41 4.41 18.12
C ARG A 190 -9.29 5.00 19.54
N THR A 191 -9.19 6.32 19.64
CA THR A 191 -9.34 7.05 20.89
C THR A 191 -10.41 8.13 20.77
N ASP A 192 -11.13 8.35 21.86
CA ASP A 192 -12.07 9.46 22.05
C ASP A 192 -11.41 10.67 22.76
N ASN A 193 -10.11 10.57 23.07
CA ASN A 193 -9.36 11.67 23.66
C ASN A 193 -8.78 12.57 22.54
N PRO A 194 -9.31 13.78 22.33
CA PRO A 194 -8.87 14.65 21.23
C PRO A 194 -7.47 15.25 21.46
N LYS A 195 -6.89 15.08 22.65
CA LYS A 195 -5.56 15.64 22.98
C LYS A 195 -4.40 14.79 22.51
N VAL A 196 -4.64 13.54 22.11
CA VAL A 196 -3.60 12.58 21.73
C VAL A 196 -3.90 11.96 20.37
N GLY A 197 -2.92 11.29 19.81
CA GLY A 197 -3.04 10.65 18.50
C GLY A 197 -2.69 11.58 17.34
N PHE A 198 -3.05 11.13 16.13
CA PHE A 198 -2.88 11.92 14.92
C PHE A 198 -3.92 13.04 14.83
N HIS A 199 -3.45 14.28 14.77
CA HIS A 199 -4.29 15.48 14.61
C HIS A 199 -4.60 15.77 13.14
N ALA A 200 -3.66 15.43 12.26
CA ALA A 200 -3.83 15.42 10.82
C ALA A 200 -2.88 14.40 10.21
N ILE A 201 -3.26 13.87 9.05
CA ILE A 201 -2.37 13.14 8.15
C ILE A 201 -2.67 13.70 6.76
N ASP A 202 -1.93 14.71 6.35
CA ASP A 202 -2.10 15.36 5.05
C ASP A 202 -0.95 14.96 4.14
N MET A 203 -1.27 14.46 2.94
CA MET A 203 -0.32 13.91 1.98
C MET A 203 -0.80 14.22 0.56
N TYR A 204 0.14 14.50 -0.34
CA TYR A 204 -0.14 14.69 -1.76
C TYR A 204 1.04 14.24 -2.62
N THR A 205 0.77 14.03 -3.91
CA THR A 205 1.71 13.50 -4.88
C THR A 205 1.95 14.49 -6.01
N LEU A 206 3.22 14.72 -6.32
CA LEU A 206 3.67 15.58 -7.41
C LEU A 206 4.07 14.74 -8.60
N GLY A 207 3.06 14.25 -9.33
CA GLY A 207 3.24 13.29 -10.43
C GLY A 207 4.17 13.76 -11.55
N LYS A 208 4.39 15.07 -11.73
CA LYS A 208 5.38 15.58 -12.69
C LYS A 208 6.81 15.14 -12.40
N PHE A 209 7.12 14.82 -11.14
CA PHE A 209 8.46 14.47 -10.69
C PHE A 209 8.61 12.97 -10.36
N SER A 210 7.63 12.15 -10.74
CA SER A 210 7.59 10.71 -10.42
C SER A 210 8.79 9.93 -10.95
N GLU A 211 9.35 10.35 -12.09
CA GLU A 211 10.46 9.66 -12.74
C GLU A 211 11.84 9.91 -12.09
N TYR A 212 11.94 10.81 -11.09
CA TYR A 212 13.22 11.13 -10.46
C TYR A 212 13.81 9.98 -9.63
N CYS A 213 13.02 8.97 -9.30
CA CYS A 213 13.53 7.77 -8.65
C CYS A 213 12.69 6.57 -9.09
N ILE A 214 13.31 5.66 -9.85
CA ILE A 214 12.65 4.46 -10.35
C ILE A 214 13.41 3.23 -9.86
N ALA A 215 12.71 2.28 -9.25
CA ALA A 215 13.24 0.96 -8.91
C ALA A 215 12.54 -0.13 -9.73
N LYS A 216 13.34 -0.96 -10.40
CA LYS A 216 12.89 -2.05 -11.27
C LYS A 216 13.96 -3.14 -11.40
N PRO A 217 13.63 -4.34 -11.89
CA PRO A 217 14.59 -5.31 -12.41
C PRO A 217 15.78 -4.69 -13.16
N THR A 218 16.99 -5.11 -12.85
CA THR A 218 18.17 -4.78 -13.68
C THR A 218 18.10 -5.52 -15.01
N LYS A 219 18.69 -4.91 -16.05
CA LYS A 219 18.84 -5.51 -17.38
C LYS A 219 20.17 -6.26 -17.55
N GLU A 220 21.03 -6.24 -16.52
CA GLU A 220 22.33 -6.92 -16.52
C GLU A 220 22.19 -8.43 -16.27
N GLU A 221 23.08 -9.23 -16.84
CA GLU A 221 23.01 -10.71 -16.79
C GLU A 221 23.05 -11.28 -15.36
N HIS A 222 23.64 -10.57 -14.40
CA HIS A 222 23.71 -11.02 -13.01
C HIS A 222 22.39 -10.95 -12.26
N GLY A 223 21.36 -10.34 -12.85
CA GLY A 223 20.04 -10.19 -12.27
C GLY A 223 19.98 -9.34 -10.99
N GLY A 224 18.79 -9.26 -10.40
CA GLY A 224 18.44 -8.40 -9.28
C GLY A 224 17.52 -7.24 -9.68
N ALA A 225 17.27 -6.35 -8.73
CA ALA A 225 16.66 -5.05 -8.98
C ALA A 225 17.67 -3.94 -8.76
N ILE A 226 17.43 -2.80 -9.40
CA ILE A 226 18.22 -1.58 -9.27
C ILE A 226 17.30 -0.39 -9.09
N MET A 227 17.77 0.59 -8.31
CA MET A 227 17.13 1.88 -8.14
C MET A 227 18.01 2.95 -8.78
N LEU A 228 17.40 3.74 -9.67
CA LEU A 228 18.03 4.85 -10.38
C LEU A 228 17.45 6.14 -9.82
N THR A 229 18.30 7.04 -9.32
CA THR A 229 17.84 8.23 -8.59
C THR A 229 18.54 9.49 -9.07
N GLU A 230 17.75 10.43 -9.58
CA GLU A 230 18.13 11.83 -9.84
C GLU A 230 18.23 12.62 -8.51
N SER A 231 19.15 12.20 -7.65
CA SER A 231 19.21 12.58 -6.23
C SER A 231 19.18 14.09 -5.99
N MET A 232 19.89 14.88 -6.81
CA MET A 232 19.92 16.33 -6.67
C MET A 232 18.59 17.01 -7.03
N LYS A 233 17.93 16.56 -8.10
CA LYS A 233 16.63 17.10 -8.52
C LYS A 233 15.53 16.70 -7.53
N LEU A 234 15.49 15.43 -7.16
CA LEU A 234 14.59 14.87 -6.15
C LEU A 234 14.69 15.66 -4.84
N HIS A 235 15.91 15.83 -4.34
CA HIS A 235 16.19 16.54 -3.09
C HIS A 235 15.74 18.00 -3.12
N ALA A 236 16.02 18.72 -4.22
CA ALA A 236 15.65 20.13 -4.35
C ALA A 236 14.13 20.35 -4.32
N VAL A 237 13.37 19.50 -5.03
CA VAL A 237 11.90 19.56 -5.01
C VAL A 237 11.36 19.12 -3.65
N ALA A 238 11.82 18.00 -3.12
CA ALA A 238 11.32 17.44 -1.87
C ALA A 238 11.46 18.42 -0.69
N ILE A 239 12.63 19.06 -0.51
CA ILE A 239 12.80 20.04 0.56
C ILE A 239 11.87 21.25 0.37
N ARG A 240 11.86 21.83 -0.84
CA ARG A 240 11.08 23.04 -1.10
C ARG A 240 9.60 22.83 -0.78
N GLU A 241 9.03 21.71 -1.25
CA GLU A 241 7.62 21.41 -1.06
C GLU A 241 7.31 20.92 0.36
N SER A 242 8.21 20.18 1.00
CA SER A 242 8.00 19.74 2.40
C SER A 242 7.96 20.91 3.37
N VAL A 243 8.87 21.89 3.22
CA VAL A 243 8.92 23.06 4.11
C VAL A 243 7.66 23.92 3.95
N ARG A 244 7.18 24.11 2.72
CA ARG A 244 5.91 24.80 2.44
C ARG A 244 4.73 24.06 3.05
N HIS A 245 4.65 22.76 2.82
CA HIS A 245 3.55 21.93 3.28
C HIS A 245 3.49 21.86 4.81
N PHE A 246 4.64 21.72 5.47
CA PHE A 246 4.78 21.79 6.91
C PHE A 246 4.16 23.08 7.47
N GLY A 247 4.52 24.25 6.91
CA GLY A 247 3.94 25.53 7.33
C GLY A 247 2.43 25.61 7.13
N SER A 248 1.93 25.12 5.99
CA SER A 248 0.49 25.09 5.67
C SER A 248 -0.31 24.28 6.69
N VAL A 249 0.14 23.07 7.04
CA VAL A 249 -0.55 22.20 8.01
C VAL A 249 -0.56 22.81 9.42
N LEU A 250 0.55 23.42 9.85
CA LEU A 250 0.58 24.09 11.16
C LEU A 250 -0.39 25.28 11.23
N LEU A 251 -0.49 26.06 10.14
CA LEU A 251 -1.46 27.16 10.05
C LEU A 251 -2.91 26.65 10.09
N GLN A 252 -3.21 25.54 9.40
CA GLN A 252 -4.53 24.91 9.42
C GLN A 252 -4.92 24.40 10.82
N LEU A 253 -3.97 23.78 11.54
CA LEU A 253 -4.19 23.29 12.90
C LEU A 253 -4.22 24.41 13.95
N LYS A 254 -3.79 25.63 13.59
CA LYS A 254 -3.64 26.76 14.52
C LYS A 254 -2.78 26.43 15.72
N TRP A 255 -1.80 25.55 15.55
CA TRP A 255 -0.88 25.18 16.61
C TRP A 255 0.09 26.32 16.87
N PRO A 256 0.35 26.66 18.15
CA PRO A 256 1.40 27.60 18.46
C PRO A 256 2.75 26.93 18.17
N ARG A 257 3.73 27.73 17.78
CA ARG A 257 4.99 27.23 17.24
C ARG A 257 5.84 26.48 18.28
N ASP A 258 5.69 26.85 19.55
CA ASP A 258 6.29 26.19 20.72
C ASP A 258 5.60 24.88 21.13
N ALA A 259 4.48 24.50 20.49
CA ALA A 259 3.84 23.20 20.72
C ALA A 259 4.59 22.02 20.09
N ILE A 260 5.58 22.26 19.23
CA ILE A 260 6.30 21.20 18.52
C ILE A 260 7.54 20.82 19.32
N ASN A 261 7.55 19.60 19.88
CA ASN A 261 8.71 19.10 20.62
C ASN A 261 9.72 18.43 19.69
N TYR A 262 9.25 17.67 18.71
CA TYR A 262 10.13 16.89 17.83
C TYR A 262 9.65 16.88 16.38
N VAL A 263 10.60 16.71 15.46
CA VAL A 263 10.33 16.45 14.05
C VAL A 263 11.06 15.17 13.64
N ILE A 264 10.30 14.21 13.10
CA ILE A 264 10.83 12.99 12.50
C ILE A 264 10.60 13.10 10.99
N MET A 265 11.68 13.30 10.24
CA MET A 265 11.63 13.24 8.78
C MET A 265 12.21 11.93 8.26
N HIS A 266 11.98 11.65 6.98
CA HIS A 266 12.53 10.50 6.30
C HIS A 266 14.08 10.49 6.38
N GLN A 267 14.69 9.38 6.79
CA GLN A 267 16.13 9.30 7.10
C GLN A 267 16.94 8.87 5.86
N THR A 268 17.23 9.81 4.95
CA THR A 268 18.09 9.57 3.76
C THR A 268 19.54 9.98 3.96
N ALA A 269 19.75 11.22 4.41
CA ALA A 269 21.06 11.82 4.58
C ALA A 269 21.02 12.87 5.69
N ARG A 270 22.09 12.94 6.49
CA ARG A 270 22.24 13.97 7.54
C ARG A 270 22.19 15.37 6.97
N THR A 271 22.75 15.58 5.77
CA THR A 271 22.68 16.85 5.06
C THR A 271 21.25 17.24 4.73
N ALA A 272 20.42 16.29 4.30
CA ALA A 272 19.00 16.52 4.04
C ALA A 272 18.24 16.90 5.31
N ILE A 273 18.52 16.20 6.41
CA ILE A 273 17.94 16.51 7.72
C ILE A 273 18.30 17.92 8.17
N SER A 274 19.58 18.28 8.16
CA SER A 274 20.02 19.60 8.59
C SER A 274 19.55 20.73 7.67
N GLN A 275 19.50 20.52 6.35
CA GLN A 275 19.01 21.53 5.41
C GLN A 275 17.51 21.79 5.58
N THR A 276 16.72 20.73 5.75
CA THR A 276 15.28 20.84 6.00
C THR A 276 15.02 21.58 7.32
N ALA A 277 15.73 21.22 8.39
CA ALA A 277 15.65 21.91 9.68
C ALA A 277 15.93 23.42 9.55
N ASN A 278 17.02 23.78 8.88
CA ASN A 278 17.39 25.18 8.65
C ASN A 278 16.32 25.94 7.84
N MET A 279 15.73 25.28 6.84
CA MET A 279 14.68 25.90 6.02
C MET A 279 13.36 26.04 6.78
N ILE A 280 13.00 25.10 7.64
CA ILE A 280 11.87 25.24 8.57
C ILE A 280 12.11 26.43 9.50
N ASN A 281 13.26 26.50 10.18
CA ASN A 281 13.57 27.62 11.08
C ASN A 281 13.51 28.97 10.37
N ARG A 282 14.03 29.03 9.13
CA ARG A 282 13.96 30.25 8.31
C ARG A 282 12.54 30.63 7.94
N LEU A 283 11.70 29.66 7.55
CA LEU A 283 10.29 29.90 7.24
C LEU A 283 9.54 30.41 8.48
N MET A 284 9.85 29.84 9.64
CA MET A 284 9.13 30.11 10.89
C MET A 284 9.63 31.38 11.59
N GLY A 285 10.84 31.83 11.29
CA GLY A 285 11.46 33.03 11.88
C GLY A 285 12.06 32.80 13.28
N GLU A 286 12.12 31.55 13.74
CA GLU A 286 12.63 31.14 15.05
C GLU A 286 13.20 29.71 14.99
N GLU A 287 13.97 29.32 16.00
CA GLU A 287 14.60 27.99 16.08
C GLU A 287 13.62 26.97 16.68
N ILE A 288 12.84 26.31 15.82
CA ILE A 288 11.92 25.21 16.19
C ILE A 288 12.60 23.84 16.01
N CYS A 289 13.46 23.75 15.00
CA CYS A 289 14.17 22.55 14.59
C CYS A 289 15.66 22.70 14.92
N ASP A 290 16.07 22.30 16.12
CA ASP A 290 17.46 22.22 16.54
C ASP A 290 18.00 20.79 16.45
N LYS A 291 19.21 20.54 16.96
CA LYS A 291 19.81 19.18 16.92
C LYS A 291 19.10 18.16 17.81
N GLU A 292 18.39 18.61 18.85
CA GLU A 292 17.67 17.76 19.77
C GLU A 292 16.24 17.50 19.31
N SER A 293 15.53 18.51 18.80
CA SER A 293 14.16 18.35 18.28
C SER A 293 14.13 17.62 16.93
N MET A 294 15.17 17.76 16.10
CA MET A 294 15.31 17.00 14.84
C MET A 294 15.82 15.59 15.09
N ILE A 295 14.92 14.61 15.03
CA ILE A 295 15.26 13.21 15.28
C ILE A 295 16.13 12.66 14.14
N ASN A 296 17.26 12.06 14.54
CA ASN A 296 18.23 11.48 13.63
C ASN A 296 18.82 10.17 14.20
N ASN A 297 18.46 9.04 13.61
CA ASN A 297 19.06 7.73 13.88
C ASN A 297 19.88 7.17 12.70
N LEU A 298 19.93 7.93 11.59
CA LEU A 298 20.53 7.57 10.32
C LEU A 298 21.95 6.99 10.44
N ALA A 299 22.75 7.52 11.38
CA ALA A 299 24.14 7.13 11.56
C ALA A 299 24.32 5.61 11.76
N GLU A 300 23.34 4.94 12.38
CA GLU A 300 23.41 3.52 12.73
C GLU A 300 22.44 2.62 11.96
N ARG A 301 21.42 3.23 11.33
CA ARG A 301 20.36 2.51 10.61
C ARG A 301 20.51 2.55 9.09
N GLY A 302 21.09 3.62 8.55
CA GLY A 302 20.96 3.90 7.11
C GLY A 302 19.54 4.30 6.75
N ASN A 303 19.25 4.36 5.46
CA ASN A 303 17.89 4.56 4.96
C ASN A 303 17.13 3.24 4.98
N THR A 304 16.14 3.10 5.86
CA THR A 304 15.32 1.89 5.99
C THR A 304 13.98 1.99 5.25
N SER A 305 13.93 2.81 4.19
CA SER A 305 12.79 2.90 3.26
C SER A 305 11.49 3.23 4.02
N THR A 306 10.40 2.49 3.78
CA THR A 306 9.07 2.69 4.37
C THR A 306 9.03 2.66 5.89
N THR A 307 9.97 1.96 6.53
CA THR A 307 9.99 1.78 7.98
C THR A 307 10.67 2.92 8.73
N THR A 308 11.28 3.87 8.02
CA THR A 308 12.27 4.80 8.59
C THR A 308 11.75 5.63 9.76
N HIS A 309 10.53 6.17 9.66
CA HIS A 309 9.95 7.00 10.72
C HIS A 309 9.70 6.19 11.99
N PHE A 310 9.28 4.93 11.84
CA PHE A 310 8.95 4.04 12.96
C PHE A 310 10.19 3.42 13.60
N VAL A 311 11.24 3.14 12.82
CA VAL A 311 12.56 2.79 13.37
C VAL A 311 13.14 3.97 14.16
N ALA A 312 13.01 5.20 13.64
CA ALA A 312 13.45 6.42 14.34
C ALA A 312 12.65 6.68 15.61
N LEU A 313 11.33 6.49 15.57
CA LEU A 313 10.46 6.57 16.73
C LEU A 313 10.87 5.54 17.79
N TRP A 314 10.99 4.26 17.42
CA TRP A 314 11.38 3.17 18.31
C TRP A 314 12.74 3.41 18.98
N ASP A 315 13.76 3.80 18.20
CA ASP A 315 15.10 4.10 18.71
C ASP A 315 15.09 5.18 19.80
N ASN A 316 14.21 6.18 19.66
CA ASN A 316 14.17 7.33 20.56
C ASN A 316 13.21 7.12 21.74
N ILE A 317 12.18 6.27 21.61
CA ILE A 317 11.43 5.72 22.76
C ILE A 317 12.38 4.93 23.65
N ALA A 318 13.18 4.03 23.09
CA ALA A 318 14.15 3.21 23.83
C ALA A 318 15.22 4.05 24.55
N LYS A 319 15.58 5.22 24.01
CA LYS A 319 16.51 6.17 24.61
C LYS A 319 15.86 7.12 25.62
N ASN A 320 14.59 6.92 25.97
CA ASN A 320 13.83 7.78 26.88
C ASN A 320 13.79 9.25 26.41
N LYS A 321 13.71 9.48 25.10
CA LYS A 321 13.66 10.83 24.51
C LYS A 321 12.25 11.42 24.50
N PHE A 322 11.22 10.58 24.45
CA PHE A 322 9.81 11.01 24.40
C PHE A 322 9.08 10.72 25.72
N ASN A 323 8.18 11.64 26.07
CA ASN A 323 7.28 11.61 27.20
C ASN A 323 5.81 11.72 26.74
N PRO A 324 4.84 11.29 27.58
CA PRO A 324 3.43 11.54 27.33
C PRO A 324 3.13 13.04 27.16
N GLY A 325 2.29 13.38 26.19
CA GLY A 325 1.98 14.76 25.83
C GLY A 325 3.00 15.44 24.92
N ASP A 326 4.18 14.85 24.70
CA ASP A 326 5.10 15.36 23.69
C ASP A 326 4.47 15.26 22.30
N THR A 327 4.76 16.26 21.49
CA THR A 327 4.24 16.37 20.13
C THR A 327 5.35 16.17 19.10
N VAL A 328 5.05 15.32 18.12
CA VAL A 328 5.94 14.95 17.02
C VAL A 328 5.29 15.35 15.70
N ILE A 329 6.05 16.01 14.84
CA ILE A 329 5.68 16.16 13.44
C ILE A 329 6.41 15.11 12.62
N PHE A 330 5.66 14.23 11.96
CA PHE A 330 6.22 13.34 10.94
C PHE A 330 6.22 14.06 9.59
N ALA A 331 7.41 14.38 9.09
CA ALA A 331 7.61 14.92 7.75
C ALA A 331 7.83 13.78 6.76
N ILE A 332 6.84 13.56 5.89
CA ILE A 332 6.76 12.41 4.98
C ILE A 332 7.30 12.83 3.62
N GLN A 333 8.26 12.05 3.10
CA GLN A 333 8.90 12.28 1.81
C GLN A 333 9.17 10.94 1.16
N ALA A 334 8.81 10.80 -0.11
CA ALA A 334 9.10 9.61 -0.91
C ALA A 334 9.19 9.95 -2.40
N SER A 335 9.70 9.03 -3.21
CA SER A 335 9.59 9.14 -4.67
C SER A 335 8.12 9.13 -5.10
N GLY A 336 7.84 9.68 -6.29
CA GLY A 336 6.48 9.97 -6.75
C GLY A 336 6.27 11.39 -7.28
N ILE A 337 6.81 12.47 -6.72
CA ILE A 337 7.28 12.66 -5.33
C ILE A 337 6.05 12.76 -4.43
N THR A 338 6.00 11.98 -3.35
CA THR A 338 4.95 12.10 -2.34
C THR A 338 5.47 12.93 -1.16
N ILE A 339 4.70 13.93 -0.74
CA ILE A 339 4.99 14.85 0.36
C ILE A 339 3.85 14.78 1.37
N GLY A 340 4.16 14.82 2.66
CA GLY A 340 3.14 14.85 3.69
C GLY A 340 3.61 15.36 5.04
N THR A 341 2.66 15.74 5.88
CA THR A 341 2.86 16.16 7.26
C THR A 341 1.83 15.46 8.15
N ALA A 342 2.28 14.75 9.16
CA ALA A 342 1.41 14.10 10.14
C ALA A 342 1.77 14.54 11.58
N PRO A 343 1.07 15.53 12.14
CA PRO A 343 1.22 15.93 13.53
C PRO A 343 0.59 14.92 14.49
N TYR A 344 1.34 14.51 15.50
CA TYR A 344 0.96 13.47 16.46
C TYR A 344 1.32 13.89 17.89
N THR A 345 0.43 13.65 18.84
CA THR A 345 0.72 13.84 20.28
C THR A 345 0.67 12.50 21.01
N PHE A 346 1.72 12.20 21.78
CA PHE A 346 1.79 10.95 22.54
C PHE A 346 0.75 10.88 23.66
N ASP A 347 0.17 9.69 23.80
CA ASP A 347 -0.44 9.22 25.03
C ASP A 347 0.63 8.58 25.94
N ASP A 348 0.32 7.48 26.62
CA ASP A 348 1.25 6.76 27.48
C ASP A 348 2.26 5.86 26.73
N LEU A 349 2.15 5.73 25.40
CA LEU A 349 2.93 4.78 24.59
C LEU A 349 4.45 4.79 24.91
N PRO A 350 5.16 5.93 24.98
CA PRO A 350 6.60 5.90 25.23
C PRO A 350 6.97 5.27 26.57
N VAL A 351 6.17 5.49 27.61
CA VAL A 351 6.38 4.93 28.95
C VAL A 351 6.04 3.45 28.93
N ARG A 352 4.87 3.10 28.43
CA ARG A 352 4.37 1.72 28.35
C ARG A 352 5.32 0.80 27.60
N MET A 353 5.85 1.24 26.46
CA MET A 353 6.84 0.45 25.69
C MET A 353 8.12 0.19 26.48
N ARG A 354 8.64 1.18 27.21
CA ARG A 354 9.86 1.01 28.02
C ARG A 354 9.63 0.07 29.20
N GLU A 355 8.48 0.15 29.84
CA GLU A 355 8.11 -0.72 30.96
C GLU A 355 7.98 -2.18 30.51
N ILE A 356 7.30 -2.44 29.39
CA ILE A 356 7.19 -3.79 28.80
C ILE A 356 8.58 -4.34 28.46
N GLU A 357 9.44 -3.54 27.84
CA GLU A 357 10.80 -3.97 27.48
C GLU A 357 11.67 -4.25 28.72
N ALA A 358 11.51 -3.45 29.78
CA ALA A 358 12.20 -3.66 31.07
C ALA A 358 11.76 -4.95 31.79
N GLN A 359 10.55 -5.44 31.52
CA GLN A 359 10.01 -6.69 32.08
C GLN A 359 10.32 -7.92 31.22
N ARG A 360 10.69 -7.75 29.94
CA ARG A 360 11.04 -8.88 29.06
C ARG A 360 12.27 -9.66 29.58
N PRO A 361 12.23 -11.02 29.59
CA PRO A 361 13.39 -11.84 29.93
C PRO A 361 14.59 -11.51 29.05
N ALA A 362 15.82 -11.56 29.61
CA ALA A 362 17.04 -11.22 28.87
C ALA A 362 17.24 -12.06 27.59
N GLU A 363 16.78 -13.31 27.61
CA GLU A 363 16.80 -14.25 26.47
C GLU A 363 15.88 -13.80 25.33
N ALA A 364 14.79 -13.09 25.63
CA ALA A 364 13.87 -12.52 24.65
C ALA A 364 14.33 -11.14 24.11
N ARG A 365 15.39 -10.55 24.66
CA ARG A 365 15.94 -9.24 24.23
C ARG A 365 17.00 -9.33 23.13
N MET A 366 17.49 -10.53 22.80
CA MET A 366 18.45 -10.72 21.72
C MET A 366 17.74 -11.20 20.45
N PRO A 367 17.88 -10.52 19.30
CA PRO A 367 17.41 -11.07 18.03
C PRO A 367 18.28 -12.29 17.72
N ALA A 368 17.72 -13.49 17.91
CA ALA A 368 18.38 -14.73 17.52
C ALA A 368 18.61 -14.72 16.01
N ALA A 369 19.85 -14.95 15.57
CA ALA A 369 20.15 -15.18 14.16
C ALA A 369 19.41 -16.44 13.69
N LEU A 370 18.86 -16.40 12.48
CA LEU A 370 18.31 -17.58 11.80
C LEU A 370 19.44 -18.61 11.57
N GLY A 371 19.66 -19.49 12.54
CA GLY A 371 20.41 -20.73 12.32
C GLY A 371 19.44 -21.80 11.86
N GLY A 372 19.46 -22.11 10.56
CA GLY A 372 18.87 -23.32 9.94
C GLY A 372 17.38 -23.57 10.20
N THR A 373 16.55 -23.35 9.18
CA THR A 373 15.07 -23.49 9.19
C THR A 373 14.42 -22.72 10.33
N ALA A 374 13.62 -21.69 10.02
CA ALA A 374 12.77 -21.08 11.02
C ALA A 374 12.12 -22.20 11.86
N ALA A 375 12.35 -22.19 13.18
CA ALA A 375 11.56 -23.02 14.07
C ALA A 375 10.11 -22.80 13.65
N PRO A 376 9.33 -23.87 13.36
CA PRO A 376 7.97 -23.71 12.90
C PRO A 376 7.30 -22.74 13.85
N VAL A 377 6.68 -21.70 13.29
CA VAL A 377 5.69 -20.88 14.02
C VAL A 377 4.90 -21.89 14.83
N ALA A 378 5.04 -21.84 16.16
CA ALA A 378 4.64 -22.91 17.07
C ALA A 378 3.33 -23.49 16.58
N GLU A 379 3.28 -24.81 16.28
CA GLU A 379 2.14 -25.50 15.68
C GLU A 379 0.83 -24.88 16.18
N ILE A 380 0.30 -23.92 15.42
CA ILE A 380 -1.05 -23.42 15.64
C ILE A 380 -1.86 -24.58 15.09
N LEU A 381 -2.20 -25.49 16.01
CA LEU A 381 -3.07 -26.63 15.75
C LEU A 381 -4.18 -26.19 14.79
N PRO A 382 -4.48 -26.96 13.74
CA PRO A 382 -5.66 -26.68 12.93
C PRO A 382 -6.86 -26.81 13.86
N LYS A 383 -7.33 -25.68 14.41
CA LYS A 383 -8.67 -25.65 14.95
C LYS A 383 -9.56 -25.87 13.74
N THR A 384 -10.35 -26.94 13.78
CA THR A 384 -11.58 -27.05 13.00
C THR A 384 -12.45 -25.85 13.40
N ALA A 385 -12.19 -24.71 12.77
CA ALA A 385 -12.91 -23.48 13.02
C ALA A 385 -14.15 -23.50 12.13
N GLU A 386 -15.31 -23.38 12.77
CA GLU A 386 -16.51 -22.90 12.09
C GLU A 386 -16.17 -21.60 11.33
N PRO A 387 -16.79 -21.36 10.16
CA PRO A 387 -16.41 -20.28 9.27
C PRO A 387 -16.32 -18.94 10.02
N SER A 388 -15.18 -18.27 9.84
CA SER A 388 -14.81 -17.02 10.51
C SER A 388 -15.89 -15.94 10.32
N ILE A 389 -16.18 -15.22 11.40
CA ILE A 389 -17.10 -14.08 11.39
C ILE A 389 -16.44 -12.96 10.58
N SER A 390 -17.26 -12.35 9.74
CA SER A 390 -16.89 -11.38 8.73
C SER A 390 -16.56 -9.98 9.25
N VAL A 391 -15.70 -9.26 8.53
CA VAL A 391 -15.60 -7.79 8.63
C VAL A 391 -16.96 -7.19 8.25
N SER A 392 -17.58 -6.50 9.20
CA SER A 392 -18.96 -6.01 9.10
C SER A 392 -19.00 -4.49 9.19
N ILE A 393 -19.79 -3.87 8.32
CA ILE A 393 -20.31 -2.52 8.54
C ILE A 393 -21.82 -2.62 8.39
N SER A 394 -22.55 -2.19 9.42
CA SER A 394 -24.00 -1.99 9.34
C SER A 394 -24.30 -0.66 8.63
N PRO A 395 -25.17 -0.59 7.61
CA PRO A 395 -25.31 0.60 6.73
C PRO A 395 -26.00 1.84 7.31
N ILE A 396 -26.26 1.94 8.63
CA ILE A 396 -27.42 2.73 9.07
C ILE A 396 -27.19 4.27 9.15
N SER A 397 -26.00 4.83 8.83
CA SER A 397 -25.89 6.31 8.80
C SER A 397 -24.83 6.95 7.90
N LEU A 398 -24.22 6.22 6.96
CA LEU A 398 -23.16 6.80 6.12
C LEU A 398 -23.69 7.19 4.73
N PRO A 399 -23.15 8.26 4.13
CA PRO A 399 -23.50 8.63 2.76
C PRO A 399 -23.10 7.52 1.80
N ARG A 400 -24.02 7.07 0.94
CA ARG A 400 -23.71 6.16 -0.15
C ARG A 400 -22.74 6.84 -1.11
N ILE A 401 -21.79 6.05 -1.61
CA ILE A 401 -20.81 6.50 -2.60
C ILE A 401 -21.22 5.90 -3.93
N ARG A 402 -21.45 6.76 -4.92
CA ARG A 402 -21.85 6.34 -6.27
C ARG A 402 -20.64 6.26 -7.18
N ILE A 403 -20.81 5.52 -8.26
CA ILE A 403 -19.95 5.56 -9.42
C ILE A 403 -20.47 6.70 -10.30
N GLU A 404 -19.76 7.82 -10.32
CA GLU A 404 -20.15 9.01 -11.08
C GLU A 404 -19.88 8.82 -12.57
N SER A 405 -18.67 8.37 -12.89
CA SER A 405 -18.28 8.05 -14.25
C SER A 405 -17.42 6.80 -14.28
N ILE A 406 -17.44 6.18 -15.44
CA ILE A 406 -16.66 5.00 -15.79
C ILE A 406 -15.78 5.43 -16.96
N GLY A 407 -14.60 4.83 -17.08
CA GLY A 407 -13.70 4.94 -18.22
C GLY A 407 -13.10 3.58 -18.56
N ILE A 408 -12.99 3.25 -19.84
CA ILE A 408 -12.36 1.99 -20.30
C ILE A 408 -11.51 2.20 -21.55
N VAL A 409 -10.51 1.35 -21.71
CA VAL A 409 -9.86 1.12 -23.00
C VAL A 409 -10.66 0.04 -23.74
N PRO A 410 -11.23 0.31 -24.93
CA PRO A 410 -11.93 -0.70 -25.72
C PRO A 410 -11.08 -1.95 -25.97
N LEU A 411 -11.69 -3.14 -25.90
CA LEU A 411 -10.98 -4.42 -25.98
C LEU A 411 -10.36 -4.70 -27.36
N ASP A 412 -10.80 -3.99 -28.39
CA ASP A 412 -10.30 -4.01 -29.76
C ASP A 412 -9.29 -2.89 -30.06
N SER A 413 -8.91 -2.09 -29.05
CA SER A 413 -7.96 -1.00 -29.19
C SER A 413 -6.59 -1.50 -29.63
N THR A 414 -5.95 -0.75 -30.54
CA THR A 414 -4.59 -1.00 -31.06
C THR A 414 -3.52 -0.13 -30.38
N MET A 415 -3.90 0.54 -29.29
CA MET A 415 -2.99 1.40 -28.54
C MET A 415 -1.84 0.62 -27.90
N GLU A 416 -0.79 1.34 -27.52
CA GLU A 416 0.37 0.78 -26.83
C GLU A 416 -0.05 0.05 -25.54
N HIS A 417 0.47 -1.17 -25.38
CA HIS A 417 0.22 -2.05 -24.23
C HIS A 417 1.17 -1.73 -23.07
N ASP A 418 1.21 -0.46 -22.69
CA ASP A 418 1.90 0.04 -21.51
C ASP A 418 0.89 0.32 -20.40
N ALA A 419 1.16 -0.13 -19.18
CA ALA A 419 0.27 -0.06 -18.03
C ALA A 419 -0.10 1.40 -17.71
N VAL A 420 0.88 2.31 -17.69
CA VAL A 420 0.63 3.72 -17.42
C VAL A 420 -0.15 4.37 -18.57
N ALA A 421 0.13 3.99 -19.82
CA ALA A 421 -0.61 4.45 -20.99
C ALA A 421 -2.07 3.96 -21.02
N LEU A 422 -2.31 2.68 -20.73
CA LEU A 422 -3.64 2.06 -20.67
C LEU A 422 -4.47 2.66 -19.53
N ALA A 423 -3.91 2.74 -18.33
CA ALA A 423 -4.54 3.40 -17.18
C ALA A 423 -4.84 4.87 -17.48
N GLY A 424 -3.89 5.59 -18.09
CA GLY A 424 -4.06 6.96 -18.52
C GLY A 424 -5.21 7.14 -19.51
N ALA A 425 -5.28 6.31 -20.55
CA ALA A 425 -6.36 6.38 -21.54
C ALA A 425 -7.73 6.04 -20.94
N ALA A 426 -7.80 5.08 -20.02
CA ALA A 426 -9.04 4.80 -19.30
C ALA A 426 -9.46 5.98 -18.41
N ALA A 427 -8.52 6.63 -17.72
CA ALA A 427 -8.78 7.86 -16.97
C ALA A 427 -9.27 8.99 -17.90
N GLU A 428 -8.71 9.13 -19.11
CA GLU A 428 -9.19 10.08 -20.11
C GLU A 428 -10.64 9.81 -20.56
N ASP A 429 -10.98 8.56 -20.89
CA ASP A 429 -12.38 8.18 -21.21
C ASP A 429 -13.31 8.45 -20.02
N CYS A 430 -12.82 8.26 -18.79
CA CYS A 430 -13.56 8.57 -17.57
C CYS A 430 -13.84 10.08 -17.47
N PHE A 431 -12.82 10.93 -17.63
CA PHE A 431 -12.96 12.39 -17.57
C PHE A 431 -13.88 12.93 -18.67
N ASN A 432 -13.80 12.38 -19.89
CA ASN A 432 -14.67 12.79 -21.00
C ASN A 432 -16.17 12.55 -20.73
N ARG A 433 -16.49 11.72 -19.73
CA ARG A 433 -17.86 11.37 -19.32
C ARG A 433 -18.21 11.90 -17.94
N SER A 434 -17.26 12.51 -17.26
CA SER A 434 -17.41 13.02 -15.90
C SER A 434 -17.83 14.48 -15.90
N VAL A 435 -18.52 14.88 -14.84
CA VAL A 435 -18.70 16.30 -14.51
C VAL A 435 -17.45 16.93 -13.89
N TYR A 436 -16.51 16.11 -13.40
CA TYR A 436 -15.30 16.58 -12.73
C TYR A 436 -14.17 16.87 -13.70
N GLN A 437 -13.47 17.96 -13.45
CA GLN A 437 -12.19 18.25 -14.07
C GLN A 437 -11.05 17.58 -13.31
N ARG A 438 -9.90 17.40 -13.98
CA ARG A 438 -8.69 16.76 -13.41
C ARG A 438 -8.27 17.39 -12.08
N GLN A 439 -8.36 18.71 -11.96
CA GLN A 439 -7.95 19.44 -10.76
C GLN A 439 -8.86 19.16 -9.55
N GLN A 440 -10.06 18.61 -9.76
CA GLN A 440 -11.02 18.31 -8.70
C GLN A 440 -10.88 16.87 -8.14
N ILE A 441 -9.91 16.10 -8.63
CA ILE A 441 -9.62 14.76 -8.12
C ILE A 441 -8.71 14.87 -6.91
N ASP A 442 -9.23 14.57 -5.72
CA ASP A 442 -8.49 14.63 -4.46
C ASP A 442 -7.54 13.45 -4.29
N MET A 443 -7.89 12.30 -4.89
CA MET A 443 -7.14 11.06 -4.75
C MET A 443 -7.20 10.20 -6.01
N LEU A 444 -6.07 9.57 -6.34
CA LEU A 444 -5.95 8.59 -7.41
C LEU A 444 -5.42 7.27 -6.83
N ILE A 445 -6.22 6.21 -6.93
CA ILE A 445 -5.85 4.87 -6.46
C ILE A 445 -5.64 3.98 -7.68
N HIS A 446 -4.44 3.44 -7.87
CA HIS A 446 -4.20 2.42 -8.89
C HIS A 446 -4.30 1.02 -8.28
N SER A 447 -4.93 0.07 -8.98
CA SER A 447 -5.14 -1.30 -8.47
C SER A 447 -4.72 -2.42 -9.43
N GLY A 448 -4.18 -2.09 -10.60
CA GLY A 448 -3.69 -3.06 -11.56
C GLY A 448 -2.49 -3.85 -11.01
N VAL A 449 -2.44 -5.15 -11.30
CA VAL A 449 -1.39 -6.04 -10.77
C VAL A 449 -0.28 -6.23 -11.80
N HIS A 450 -0.63 -6.54 -13.04
CA HIS A 450 0.33 -6.87 -14.09
C HIS A 450 0.77 -5.61 -14.83
N ARG A 451 2.07 -5.31 -14.78
CA ARG A 451 2.64 -4.01 -15.16
C ARG A 451 3.98 -4.15 -15.89
N ASN A 452 4.26 -3.24 -16.81
CA ASN A 452 5.49 -3.23 -17.60
C ASN A 452 6.73 -3.07 -16.71
N GLU A 453 7.82 -3.73 -17.14
CA GLU A 453 9.13 -3.71 -16.50
C GLU A 453 9.13 -4.04 -14.99
N PHE A 454 8.02 -4.53 -14.43
CA PHE A 454 7.85 -4.80 -13.00
C PHE A 454 8.31 -3.63 -12.10
N VAL A 455 7.95 -2.40 -12.47
CA VAL A 455 8.27 -1.19 -11.69
C VAL A 455 7.74 -1.33 -10.26
N CYS A 456 8.65 -1.21 -9.29
CA CYS A 456 8.37 -1.32 -7.86
C CYS A 456 8.22 0.05 -7.18
N GLU A 457 8.97 1.03 -7.67
CA GLU A 457 9.01 2.41 -7.17
C GLU A 457 9.19 3.37 -8.36
N PRO A 458 8.50 4.53 -8.43
CA PRO A 458 7.46 4.99 -7.51
C PRO A 458 6.19 4.12 -7.62
N ALA A 459 5.12 4.46 -6.90
CA ALA A 459 3.80 3.91 -7.19
C ALA A 459 3.39 4.20 -8.64
N LEU A 460 2.74 3.24 -9.30
CA LEU A 460 2.20 3.46 -10.65
C LEU A 460 1.17 4.58 -10.65
N ALA A 461 0.38 4.70 -9.58
CA ALA A 461 -0.55 5.81 -9.38
C ALA A 461 0.13 7.18 -9.51
N ALA A 462 1.37 7.34 -9.06
CA ALA A 462 2.11 8.60 -9.19
C ALA A 462 2.49 8.90 -10.65
N LEU A 463 2.92 7.87 -11.40
CA LEU A 463 3.20 7.98 -12.84
C LEU A 463 1.92 8.29 -13.64
N ILE A 464 0.82 7.61 -13.32
CA ILE A 464 -0.49 7.84 -13.93
C ILE A 464 -0.93 9.27 -13.63
N ALA A 465 -0.84 9.72 -12.37
CA ALA A 465 -1.19 11.08 -11.97
C ALA A 465 -0.41 12.14 -12.74
N GLY A 466 0.91 11.92 -12.93
CA GLY A 466 1.76 12.76 -13.78
C GLY A 466 1.31 12.79 -15.24
N ARG A 467 1.00 11.61 -15.81
CA ARG A 467 0.55 11.47 -17.20
C ARG A 467 -0.79 12.16 -17.46
N VAL A 468 -1.76 11.97 -16.58
CA VAL A 468 -3.12 12.54 -16.75
C VAL A 468 -3.23 13.96 -16.19
N GLY A 469 -2.15 14.51 -15.63
CA GLY A 469 -2.09 15.91 -15.20
C GLY A 469 -3.04 16.27 -14.04
N VAL A 470 -3.30 15.34 -13.12
CA VAL A 470 -4.06 15.64 -11.89
C VAL A 470 -3.13 16.28 -10.86
N ASN A 471 -3.23 17.61 -10.71
CA ASN A 471 -2.50 18.41 -9.71
C ASN A 471 -0.99 18.07 -9.62
N GLY A 472 -0.34 17.85 -10.76
CA GLY A 472 1.02 17.31 -10.84
C GLY A 472 2.15 18.23 -10.35
N GLU A 473 1.83 19.48 -9.98
CA GLU A 473 2.75 20.47 -9.41
C GLU A 473 2.19 21.05 -8.10
N ALA A 474 3.08 21.55 -7.25
CA ALA A 474 2.72 22.16 -5.99
C ALA A 474 2.35 23.62 -6.20
N GLU A 475 1.07 23.95 -6.09
CA GLU A 475 0.59 25.32 -5.91
C GLU A 475 0.32 25.57 -4.41
N PRO A 476 0.79 26.69 -3.82
CA PRO A 476 0.74 26.92 -2.36
C PRO A 476 -0.65 26.73 -1.72
N ASP A 477 -1.70 27.14 -2.42
CA ASP A 477 -3.11 27.06 -1.99
C ASP A 477 -3.98 26.38 -3.07
N GLY A 478 -3.36 25.68 -4.02
CA GLY A 478 -4.05 25.02 -5.11
C GLY A 478 -4.58 23.63 -4.72
N PRO A 479 -5.43 23.04 -5.57
CA PRO A 479 -5.89 21.68 -5.39
C PRO A 479 -4.72 20.70 -5.40
N LYS A 480 -4.87 19.60 -4.66
CA LYS A 480 -3.84 18.57 -4.49
C LYS A 480 -4.46 17.20 -4.71
N THR A 481 -3.68 16.29 -5.30
CA THR A 481 -4.08 14.90 -5.47
C THR A 481 -3.11 14.00 -4.71
N PHE A 482 -3.65 13.09 -3.91
CA PHE A 482 -2.86 12.02 -3.29
C PHE A 482 -2.93 10.74 -4.13
N ALA A 483 -1.79 10.17 -4.49
CA ALA A 483 -1.74 8.99 -5.36
C ALA A 483 -0.97 7.83 -4.74
N TYR A 484 -1.55 6.62 -4.79
CA TYR A 484 -0.92 5.39 -4.31
C TYR A 484 -1.52 4.13 -4.96
N ASP A 485 -0.81 3.02 -4.85
CA ASP A 485 -1.26 1.73 -5.37
C ASP A 485 -1.90 0.87 -4.26
N VAL A 486 -2.92 0.08 -4.60
CA VAL A 486 -3.52 -0.98 -3.78
C VAL A 486 -3.35 -2.31 -4.52
N PHE A 487 -2.76 -3.31 -3.86
CA PHE A 487 -2.51 -4.63 -4.46
C PHE A 487 -3.17 -5.73 -3.64
N ASN A 488 -4.02 -6.52 -4.29
CA ASN A 488 -4.58 -7.72 -3.67
C ASN A 488 -5.09 -8.75 -4.70
N GLY A 489 -4.32 -8.99 -5.76
CA GLY A 489 -4.79 -9.77 -6.91
C GLY A 489 -6.00 -9.08 -7.58
N ALA A 490 -6.85 -9.86 -8.26
CA ALA A 490 -8.03 -9.36 -8.96
C ALA A 490 -9.09 -8.69 -8.06
N ILE A 491 -9.08 -8.91 -6.73
CA ILE A 491 -9.99 -8.21 -5.81
C ILE A 491 -9.51 -6.80 -5.43
N GLY A 492 -8.28 -6.43 -5.80
CA GLY A 492 -7.66 -5.14 -5.47
C GLY A 492 -8.48 -3.94 -5.91
N PHE A 493 -9.19 -4.02 -7.04
CA PHE A 493 -10.09 -2.96 -7.51
C PHE A 493 -11.24 -2.69 -6.53
N LEU A 494 -11.83 -3.76 -5.98
CA LEU A 494 -12.91 -3.66 -4.99
C LEU A 494 -12.36 -3.16 -3.64
N ASN A 495 -11.15 -3.57 -3.25
CA ASN A 495 -10.45 -2.99 -2.09
C ASN A 495 -10.19 -1.48 -2.29
N ALA A 496 -9.81 -1.05 -3.50
CA ALA A 496 -9.61 0.37 -3.82
C ALA A 496 -10.93 1.17 -3.74
N CYS A 497 -12.04 0.63 -4.24
CA CYS A 497 -13.37 1.23 -4.06
C CYS A 497 -13.74 1.35 -2.58
N TYR A 498 -13.50 0.30 -1.79
CA TYR A 498 -13.80 0.32 -0.35
C TYR A 498 -12.92 1.31 0.42
N ASN A 499 -11.65 1.45 0.04
CA ASN A 499 -10.75 2.49 0.55
C ASN A 499 -11.27 3.89 0.21
N ALA A 500 -11.73 4.11 -1.03
CA ALA A 500 -12.31 5.38 -1.44
C ALA A 500 -13.56 5.74 -0.60
N ILE A 501 -14.42 4.74 -0.33
CA ILE A 501 -15.59 4.92 0.53
C ILE A 501 -15.17 5.36 1.93
N ALA A 502 -14.17 4.71 2.54
CA ALA A 502 -13.67 5.09 3.86
C ALA A 502 -13.09 6.51 3.88
N MET A 503 -12.34 6.91 2.86
CA MET A 503 -11.77 8.25 2.73
C MET A 503 -12.85 9.34 2.63
N ILE A 504 -13.89 9.09 1.81
CA ILE A 504 -15.01 10.03 1.64
C ILE A 504 -15.87 10.09 2.90
N ALA A 505 -16.14 8.94 3.55
CA ALA A 505 -16.88 8.86 4.81
C ALA A 505 -16.15 9.58 5.95
N ALA A 506 -14.81 9.47 6.01
CA ALA A 506 -13.95 10.20 6.94
C ALA A 506 -13.78 11.69 6.60
N LYS A 507 -14.39 12.17 5.50
CA LYS A 507 -14.31 13.56 5.00
C LYS A 507 -12.87 14.00 4.70
N LYS A 508 -12.01 13.08 4.27
CA LYS A 508 -10.65 13.39 3.82
C LYS A 508 -10.57 13.73 2.34
N CYS A 509 -11.50 13.20 1.55
CA CYS A 509 -11.65 13.45 0.12
C CYS A 509 -13.14 13.58 -0.21
N ASP A 510 -13.45 14.20 -1.34
CA ASP A 510 -14.80 14.24 -1.90
C ASP A 510 -14.87 13.46 -3.22
N ASN A 511 -13.84 13.54 -4.08
CA ASN A 511 -13.82 12.88 -5.38
C ASN A 511 -12.56 12.03 -5.57
N ILE A 512 -12.74 10.73 -5.82
CA ILE A 512 -11.64 9.76 -5.90
C ILE A 512 -11.71 9.02 -7.22
N MET A 513 -10.58 8.99 -7.93
CA MET A 513 -10.43 8.17 -9.12
C MET A 513 -9.78 6.84 -8.76
N VAL A 514 -10.43 5.73 -9.11
CA VAL A 514 -9.85 4.37 -9.04
C VAL A 514 -9.52 3.91 -10.44
N VAL A 515 -8.27 3.51 -10.68
CA VAL A 515 -7.77 3.12 -12.00
C VAL A 515 -7.14 1.74 -11.93
N ALA A 516 -7.21 0.99 -13.02
CA ALA A 516 -6.47 -0.24 -13.21
C ALA A 516 -5.99 -0.36 -14.65
N SER A 517 -4.92 -1.13 -14.82
CA SER A 517 -4.43 -1.57 -16.11
C SER A 517 -3.81 -2.95 -15.96
N GLU A 518 -3.92 -3.75 -17.00
CA GLU A 518 -3.32 -5.07 -17.09
C GLU A 518 -2.42 -5.15 -18.31
N VAL A 519 -1.27 -5.82 -18.14
CA VAL A 519 -0.30 -6.08 -19.20
C VAL A 519 0.15 -7.54 -19.13
N GLU A 520 0.28 -8.21 -20.27
CA GLU A 520 0.74 -9.59 -20.32
C GLU A 520 2.26 -9.61 -20.20
N ASN A 521 2.74 -9.80 -18.97
CA ASN A 521 4.15 -9.65 -18.60
C ASN A 521 5.12 -10.55 -19.37
N ASN A 522 4.66 -11.68 -19.91
CA ASN A 522 5.50 -12.64 -20.62
C ASN A 522 5.48 -12.47 -22.14
N THR A 523 4.76 -11.48 -22.67
CA THR A 523 4.76 -11.17 -24.10
C THR A 523 6.18 -10.92 -24.62
N GLY A 524 6.56 -11.62 -25.69
CA GLY A 524 7.91 -11.51 -26.28
C GLY A 524 8.99 -12.34 -25.57
N THR A 525 8.64 -13.14 -24.56
CA THR A 525 9.52 -14.12 -23.92
C THR A 525 9.23 -15.55 -24.41
N ASP A 526 10.06 -16.52 -24.02
CA ASP A 526 9.83 -17.95 -24.25
C ASP A 526 8.97 -18.61 -23.14
N LYS A 527 8.43 -17.82 -22.22
CA LYS A 527 7.67 -18.29 -21.05
C LYS A 527 6.17 -18.38 -21.35
N GLU A 528 5.47 -19.17 -20.52
CA GLU A 528 4.02 -19.33 -20.59
C GLU A 528 3.30 -17.99 -20.36
N LEU A 529 2.30 -17.66 -21.19
CA LEU A 529 1.49 -16.46 -20.99
C LEU A 529 0.47 -16.68 -19.87
N LEU A 530 0.20 -15.66 -19.08
CA LEU A 530 -0.77 -15.76 -17.99
C LEU A 530 -2.23 -15.84 -18.50
N GLY A 531 -2.47 -15.32 -19.71
CA GLY A 531 -3.78 -15.32 -20.36
C GLY A 531 -4.61 -14.09 -20.02
N VAL A 532 -3.96 -12.98 -19.64
CA VAL A 532 -4.64 -11.72 -19.32
C VAL A 532 -4.84 -10.89 -20.58
N ARG A 533 -5.96 -10.17 -20.65
CA ARG A 533 -6.20 -9.17 -21.68
C ARG A 533 -5.54 -7.88 -21.26
N GLU A 534 -4.70 -7.35 -22.14
CA GLU A 534 -4.10 -6.03 -21.94
C GLU A 534 -5.17 -4.95 -22.15
N THR A 535 -5.49 -4.19 -21.11
CA THR A 535 -6.53 -3.16 -21.11
C THR A 535 -6.35 -2.19 -19.95
N GLY A 536 -7.11 -1.10 -19.95
CA GLY A 536 -7.20 -0.14 -18.86
C GLY A 536 -8.65 0.12 -18.48
N SER A 537 -8.88 0.47 -17.22
CA SER A 537 -10.18 0.85 -16.71
C SER A 537 -10.09 1.89 -15.59
N ALA A 538 -11.13 2.70 -15.42
CA ALA A 538 -11.21 3.74 -14.41
C ALA A 538 -12.64 3.96 -13.92
N LEU A 539 -12.79 4.39 -12.67
CA LEU A 539 -14.03 4.93 -12.08
C LEU A 539 -13.72 6.25 -11.38
N ILE A 540 -14.65 7.20 -11.42
CA ILE A 540 -14.69 8.31 -10.45
C ILE A 540 -15.81 8.02 -9.45
N LEU A 541 -15.47 8.12 -8.16
CA LEU A 541 -16.36 7.88 -7.03
C LEU A 541 -16.57 9.17 -6.25
N ASP A 542 -17.83 9.50 -5.98
CA ASP A 542 -18.25 10.64 -5.17
C ASP A 542 -19.46 10.30 -4.27
N ARG A 543 -19.86 11.22 -3.40
CA ARG A 543 -21.05 11.04 -2.56
C ARG A 543 -22.32 11.08 -3.42
N SER A 544 -23.24 10.17 -3.18
CA SER A 544 -24.57 10.25 -3.77
C SER A 544 -25.39 11.36 -3.11
N GLU A 545 -25.91 12.29 -3.92
CA GLU A 545 -26.74 13.39 -3.46
C GLU A 545 -28.06 12.93 -2.84
N ASP A 546 -28.63 11.84 -3.37
CA ASP A 546 -29.91 11.28 -2.94
C ASP A 546 -29.79 10.26 -1.80
N ASN A 547 -28.55 9.89 -1.46
CA ASN A 547 -28.21 8.83 -0.52
C ASN A 547 -28.90 7.46 -0.80
N ARG A 548 -29.31 7.20 -2.04
CA ARG A 548 -29.97 5.96 -2.49
C ARG A 548 -29.14 5.22 -3.52
N THR A 549 -28.56 5.93 -4.48
CA THR A 549 -27.64 5.35 -5.47
C THR A 549 -26.26 5.12 -4.85
N GLY A 550 -25.57 4.07 -5.29
CA GLY A 550 -24.20 3.76 -4.92
C GLY A 550 -24.02 2.44 -4.21
N PHE A 551 -22.81 2.23 -3.68
CA PHE A 551 -22.46 1.01 -2.98
C PHE A 551 -23.30 0.81 -1.70
N GLY A 552 -23.71 -0.43 -1.46
CA GLY A 552 -24.24 -0.93 -0.20
C GLY A 552 -23.18 -1.71 0.57
N SER A 553 -23.60 -2.82 1.17
CA SER A 553 -22.72 -3.71 1.93
C SER A 553 -21.63 -4.34 1.06
N PHE A 554 -20.44 -4.44 1.64
CA PHE A 554 -19.32 -5.23 1.15
C PHE A 554 -19.14 -6.47 2.03
N VAL A 555 -18.69 -7.56 1.43
CA VAL A 555 -18.22 -8.77 2.11
C VAL A 555 -16.86 -9.13 1.51
N PHE A 556 -15.86 -9.31 2.36
CA PHE A 556 -14.56 -9.87 1.98
C PHE A 556 -14.34 -11.18 2.75
N ARG A 557 -14.09 -12.26 2.02
CA ARG A 557 -13.82 -13.60 2.55
C ARG A 557 -12.46 -14.09 2.10
N TYR A 558 -11.80 -14.84 2.97
CA TYR A 558 -10.44 -15.31 2.79
C TYR A 558 -10.42 -16.81 3.10
N PHE A 559 -9.96 -17.59 2.14
CA PHE A 559 -9.91 -19.06 2.23
C PHE A 559 -8.44 -19.47 2.16
N THR A 560 -7.70 -19.14 3.23
CA THR A 560 -6.24 -19.25 3.30
C THR A 560 -5.71 -20.68 3.18
N ASP A 561 -6.56 -21.69 3.30
CA ASP A 561 -6.20 -23.08 3.02
C ASP A 561 -5.83 -23.30 1.55
N TYR A 562 -6.40 -22.49 0.65
CA TYR A 562 -6.11 -22.51 -0.78
C TYR A 562 -5.08 -21.47 -1.20
N ILE A 563 -4.30 -20.93 -0.26
CA ILE A 563 -3.34 -19.86 -0.54
C ILE A 563 -2.28 -20.23 -1.59
N ASP A 564 -2.02 -21.53 -1.73
CA ASP A 564 -1.03 -22.09 -2.67
C ASP A 564 -1.63 -22.49 -4.01
N ALA A 565 -2.95 -22.35 -4.20
CA ALA A 565 -3.63 -22.69 -5.44
C ALA A 565 -3.21 -21.80 -6.62
N PHE A 566 -2.77 -20.58 -6.34
CA PHE A 566 -2.10 -19.72 -7.32
C PHE A 566 -0.98 -18.94 -6.65
N ARG A 567 0.23 -19.07 -7.20
CA ARG A 567 1.39 -18.30 -6.78
C ARG A 567 2.07 -17.70 -8.00
N SER A 568 2.48 -16.44 -7.94
CA SER A 568 3.26 -15.79 -8.98
C SER A 568 4.39 -14.95 -8.38
N HIS A 569 5.53 -14.93 -9.07
CA HIS A 569 6.72 -14.17 -8.70
C HIS A 569 7.50 -13.75 -9.94
N ILE A 570 8.35 -12.73 -9.81
CA ILE A 570 9.28 -12.35 -10.86
C ILE A 570 10.43 -13.37 -10.91
N GLY A 571 10.66 -13.94 -12.09
CA GLY A 571 11.89 -14.64 -12.44
C GLY A 571 12.78 -13.77 -13.33
N GLN A 572 14.06 -14.10 -13.40
CA GLN A 572 15.00 -13.46 -14.32
C GLN A 572 15.90 -14.47 -15.01
N GLU A 573 16.10 -14.27 -16.30
CA GLU A 573 17.01 -15.06 -17.11
C GLU A 573 17.75 -14.16 -18.10
N LYS A 574 19.10 -14.18 -18.08
CA LYS A 574 19.96 -13.40 -18.98
C LYS A 574 19.61 -11.90 -19.06
N GLY A 575 19.29 -11.30 -17.91
CA GLY A 575 18.92 -9.88 -17.80
C GLY A 575 17.48 -9.55 -18.22
N LEU A 576 16.68 -10.54 -18.63
CA LEU A 576 15.25 -10.37 -18.91
C LEU A 576 14.42 -10.85 -17.73
N ALA A 577 13.55 -9.99 -17.22
CA ALA A 577 12.56 -10.33 -16.20
C ALA A 577 11.31 -10.92 -16.85
N PHE A 578 10.72 -11.93 -16.21
CA PHE A 578 9.48 -12.57 -16.62
C PHE A 578 8.64 -12.92 -15.39
N LEU A 579 7.35 -13.15 -15.58
CA LEU A 579 6.46 -13.63 -14.54
C LEU A 579 6.49 -15.17 -14.52
N SER A 580 6.91 -15.75 -13.41
CA SER A 580 6.71 -17.18 -13.14
C SER A 580 5.45 -17.37 -12.32
N PHE A 581 4.65 -18.38 -12.66
CA PHE A 581 3.45 -18.69 -11.90
C PHE A 581 3.21 -20.20 -11.82
N ILE A 582 2.54 -20.60 -10.75
CA ILE A 582 2.01 -21.95 -10.53
C ILE A 582 0.51 -21.79 -10.34
N ARG A 583 -0.27 -22.54 -11.11
CA ARG A 583 -1.74 -22.54 -11.04
C ARG A 583 -2.22 -23.96 -10.83
N ASN A 584 -2.96 -24.19 -9.76
CA ASN A 584 -3.65 -25.46 -9.53
C ASN A 584 -4.74 -25.62 -10.63
N PRO A 585 -4.78 -26.75 -11.35
CA PRO A 585 -5.80 -27.00 -12.38
C PRO A 585 -7.26 -26.91 -11.89
N GLU A 586 -7.50 -27.14 -10.60
CA GLU A 586 -8.83 -27.09 -9.97
C GLU A 586 -9.20 -25.72 -9.40
N ILE A 587 -8.36 -24.69 -9.59
CA ILE A 587 -8.55 -23.38 -8.93
C ILE A 587 -9.92 -22.76 -9.20
N GLU A 588 -10.45 -22.90 -10.41
CA GLU A 588 -11.78 -22.38 -10.74
C GLU A 588 -12.89 -23.08 -9.94
N THR A 589 -12.74 -24.38 -9.65
CA THR A 589 -13.69 -25.12 -8.81
C THR A 589 -13.65 -24.58 -7.38
N TYR A 590 -12.45 -24.32 -6.83
CA TYR A 590 -12.31 -23.72 -5.51
C TYR A 590 -12.91 -22.29 -5.48
N TYR A 591 -12.70 -21.49 -6.52
CA TYR A 591 -13.33 -20.17 -6.65
C TYR A 591 -14.85 -20.26 -6.61
N LEU A 592 -15.47 -21.16 -7.38
CA LEU A 592 -16.92 -21.32 -7.42
C LEU A 592 -17.51 -21.71 -6.06
N GLN A 593 -16.82 -22.56 -5.30
CA GLN A 593 -17.22 -22.94 -3.95
C GLN A 593 -17.15 -21.72 -3.01
N CYS A 594 -16.04 -21.01 -3.02
CA CYS A 594 -15.79 -19.87 -2.14
C CYS A 594 -16.71 -18.67 -2.45
N ILE A 595 -17.03 -18.45 -3.73
CA ILE A 595 -17.93 -17.38 -4.18
C ILE A 595 -19.33 -17.57 -3.59
N LYS A 596 -19.82 -18.81 -3.54
CA LYS A 596 -21.15 -19.11 -3.02
C LYS A 596 -21.31 -18.64 -1.57
N ASP A 597 -20.32 -18.88 -0.73
CA ASP A 597 -20.35 -18.50 0.68
C ASP A 597 -20.41 -16.97 0.85
N ALA A 598 -19.57 -16.23 0.13
CA ALA A 598 -19.53 -14.77 0.18
C ALA A 598 -20.81 -14.12 -0.39
N VAL A 599 -21.36 -14.67 -1.48
CA VAL A 599 -22.62 -14.20 -2.07
C VAL A 599 -23.79 -14.43 -1.12
N CYS A 600 -23.89 -15.62 -0.51
CA CYS A 600 -24.95 -15.90 0.46
C CYS A 600 -24.91 -14.88 1.62
N GLU A 601 -23.73 -14.56 2.12
CA GLU A 601 -23.59 -13.60 3.20
C GLU A 601 -23.96 -12.17 2.82
N VAL A 602 -23.46 -11.64 1.69
CA VAL A 602 -23.75 -10.26 1.30
C VAL A 602 -25.25 -10.06 1.07
N MET A 603 -25.92 -11.08 0.51
CA MET A 603 -27.37 -11.09 0.31
C MET A 603 -28.12 -11.12 1.64
N LEU A 604 -27.68 -11.92 2.62
CA LEU A 604 -28.27 -11.96 3.95
C LEU A 604 -28.12 -10.62 4.69
N ARG A 605 -26.97 -9.96 4.57
CA ARG A 605 -26.71 -8.67 5.23
C ARG A 605 -27.63 -7.55 4.74
N GLU A 606 -27.89 -7.50 3.43
CA GLU A 606 -28.81 -6.52 2.84
C GLU A 606 -30.26 -7.00 2.85
N ASN A 607 -30.53 -8.18 3.42
CA ASN A 607 -31.85 -8.82 3.45
C ASN A 607 -32.48 -8.91 2.03
N LEU A 608 -31.64 -9.26 1.04
CA LEU A 608 -32.03 -9.35 -0.36
C LEU A 608 -32.29 -10.80 -0.78
N LYS A 609 -33.26 -10.98 -1.68
CA LYS A 609 -33.49 -12.22 -2.40
C LYS A 609 -32.84 -12.15 -3.78
N ALA A 610 -32.39 -13.29 -4.32
CA ALA A 610 -31.81 -13.38 -5.67
C ALA A 610 -32.76 -12.86 -6.77
N SER A 611 -34.08 -12.87 -6.55
CA SER A 611 -35.07 -12.29 -7.45
C SER A 611 -34.97 -10.76 -7.57
N GLN A 612 -34.44 -10.07 -6.55
CA GLN A 612 -34.30 -8.61 -6.52
C GLN A 612 -33.01 -8.13 -7.21
N ILE A 613 -32.04 -9.02 -7.43
CA ILE A 613 -30.82 -8.68 -8.17
C ILE A 613 -31.16 -8.62 -9.65
N LYS A 614 -30.96 -7.45 -10.25
CA LYS A 614 -31.18 -7.22 -11.68
C LYS A 614 -30.03 -7.76 -12.52
N ALA A 615 -28.80 -7.41 -12.15
CA ALA A 615 -27.58 -7.74 -12.87
C ALA A 615 -26.48 -8.19 -11.90
N ILE A 616 -25.62 -9.08 -12.37
CA ILE A 616 -24.45 -9.58 -11.67
C ILE A 616 -23.22 -9.18 -12.48
N PHE A 617 -22.23 -8.63 -11.80
CA PHE A 617 -20.94 -8.20 -12.35
C PHE A 617 -19.85 -9.18 -11.87
N PRO A 618 -19.67 -10.31 -12.59
CA PRO A 618 -18.75 -11.37 -12.17
C PRO A 618 -17.29 -11.07 -12.54
N PRO A 619 -16.33 -11.83 -11.98
CA PRO A 619 -14.97 -11.89 -12.50
C PRO A 619 -15.00 -12.30 -13.97
N GLN A 620 -14.29 -11.57 -14.83
CA GLN A 620 -14.26 -11.79 -16.27
C GLN A 620 -13.13 -12.74 -16.65
N ILE A 621 -13.07 -13.91 -16.00
CA ILE A 621 -12.06 -14.96 -16.24
C ILE A 621 -12.29 -15.60 -17.62
N SER A 622 -13.51 -16.10 -17.85
CA SER A 622 -13.98 -16.64 -19.13
C SER A 622 -15.50 -16.76 -19.14
N SER A 623 -16.11 -16.81 -20.33
CA SER A 623 -17.56 -17.02 -20.48
C SER A 623 -18.02 -18.38 -19.90
N GLU A 624 -17.16 -19.40 -19.97
CA GLU A 624 -17.41 -20.73 -19.38
C GLU A 624 -17.44 -20.67 -17.85
N PHE A 625 -16.47 -19.97 -17.24
CA PHE A 625 -16.45 -19.74 -15.80
C PHE A 625 -17.71 -19.02 -15.31
N ILE A 626 -18.16 -18.00 -16.05
CA ILE A 626 -19.40 -17.26 -15.74
C ILE A 626 -20.63 -18.17 -15.81
N THR A 627 -20.70 -19.07 -16.80
CA THR A 627 -21.80 -20.04 -16.92
C THR A 627 -21.80 -21.03 -15.74
N ARG A 628 -20.66 -21.61 -15.39
CA ARG A 628 -20.53 -22.50 -14.22
C ARG A 628 -20.87 -21.80 -12.90
N MET A 629 -20.56 -20.51 -12.78
CA MET A 629 -20.96 -19.70 -11.62
C MET A 629 -22.46 -19.44 -11.55
N SER A 630 -23.09 -19.16 -12.69
CA SER A 630 -24.55 -19.06 -12.80
C SER A 630 -25.23 -20.34 -12.31
N GLU A 631 -24.73 -21.51 -12.72
CA GLU A 631 -25.20 -22.82 -12.27
C GLU A 631 -24.96 -23.04 -10.77
N SER A 632 -23.75 -22.76 -10.27
CA SER A 632 -23.38 -22.93 -8.86
C SER A 632 -24.24 -22.07 -7.91
N LEU A 633 -24.56 -20.84 -8.32
CA LEU A 633 -25.39 -19.91 -7.56
C LEU A 633 -26.90 -20.16 -7.75
N GLY A 634 -27.30 -20.94 -8.75
CA GLY A 634 -28.70 -21.16 -9.11
C GLY A 634 -29.40 -19.90 -9.60
N ILE A 635 -28.66 -18.99 -10.25
CA ILE A 635 -29.18 -17.73 -10.80
C ILE A 635 -29.11 -17.80 -12.32
N VAL A 636 -30.18 -17.40 -13.00
CA VAL A 636 -30.28 -17.46 -14.47
C VAL A 636 -29.15 -16.67 -15.17
N ARG A 637 -28.60 -17.25 -16.24
CA ARG A 637 -27.37 -16.79 -16.91
C ARG A 637 -27.49 -15.39 -17.50
N GLU A 638 -28.70 -14.99 -17.87
CA GLU A 638 -29.01 -13.69 -18.48
C GLU A 638 -28.79 -12.51 -17.52
N LYS A 639 -28.74 -12.77 -16.21
CA LYS A 639 -28.40 -11.74 -15.21
C LYS A 639 -26.90 -11.46 -15.15
N PHE A 640 -26.04 -12.35 -15.65
CA PHE A 640 -24.58 -12.19 -15.57
C PHE A 640 -24.07 -11.39 -16.77
N VAL A 641 -23.46 -10.24 -16.48
CA VAL A 641 -22.82 -9.42 -17.51
C VAL A 641 -21.51 -10.08 -17.95
N ASP A 642 -21.44 -10.42 -19.23
CA ASP A 642 -20.28 -11.05 -19.87
C ASP A 642 -19.75 -10.11 -20.96
N VAL A 643 -18.50 -9.71 -20.81
CA VAL A 643 -17.78 -8.86 -21.78
C VAL A 643 -16.61 -9.58 -22.43
N VAL A 644 -16.25 -10.78 -21.97
CA VAL A 644 -15.09 -11.52 -22.46
C VAL A 644 -15.41 -12.19 -23.79
N ASP A 645 -16.63 -12.73 -23.95
CA ASP A 645 -17.13 -13.36 -25.18
C ASP A 645 -16.09 -14.28 -25.87
N GLY A 646 -15.46 -15.18 -25.10
CA GLY A 646 -14.38 -16.08 -25.57
C GLY A 646 -12.97 -15.47 -25.61
N GLY A 647 -12.81 -14.23 -25.14
CA GLY A 647 -11.54 -13.54 -24.96
C GLY A 647 -10.70 -13.99 -23.76
N LYS A 648 -9.73 -13.15 -23.39
CA LYS A 648 -8.78 -13.36 -22.28
C LYS A 648 -9.30 -12.70 -21.00
N ASP A 649 -8.77 -13.12 -19.85
CA ASP A 649 -9.17 -12.64 -18.52
C ASP A 649 -8.97 -11.11 -18.40
N LEU A 650 -9.99 -10.36 -17.97
CA LEU A 650 -9.84 -8.90 -17.74
C LEU A 650 -9.28 -8.55 -16.35
N PHE A 651 -9.14 -9.55 -15.48
CA PHE A 651 -8.52 -9.46 -14.16
C PHE A 651 -9.09 -8.27 -13.34
N THR A 652 -8.27 -7.32 -12.87
CA THR A 652 -8.77 -6.19 -12.06
C THR A 652 -9.67 -5.23 -12.84
N SER A 653 -9.61 -5.24 -14.18
CA SER A 653 -10.45 -4.39 -15.03
C SER A 653 -11.85 -4.97 -15.28
N SER A 654 -12.17 -6.15 -14.74
CA SER A 654 -13.47 -6.81 -14.89
C SER A 654 -14.68 -5.92 -14.55
N LEU A 655 -14.62 -5.22 -13.41
CA LEU A 655 -15.77 -4.48 -12.87
C LEU A 655 -16.14 -3.26 -13.73
N PRO A 656 -15.22 -2.33 -14.05
CA PRO A 656 -15.59 -1.18 -14.88
C PRO A 656 -16.08 -1.57 -16.29
N HIS A 657 -15.48 -2.59 -16.91
CA HIS A 657 -15.91 -3.08 -18.23
C HIS A 657 -17.33 -3.65 -18.20
N THR A 658 -17.66 -4.46 -17.19
CA THR A 658 -19.01 -5.02 -17.05
C THR A 658 -20.05 -3.94 -16.71
N LEU A 659 -19.72 -3.00 -15.83
CA LEU A 659 -20.60 -1.87 -15.53
C LEU A 659 -20.85 -1.00 -16.77
N ARG A 660 -19.79 -0.70 -17.55
CA ARG A 660 -19.93 0.05 -18.80
C ARG A 660 -20.85 -0.69 -19.77
N ARG A 661 -20.63 -1.99 -19.99
CA ARG A 661 -21.47 -2.81 -20.88
C ARG A 661 -22.93 -2.79 -20.45
N ALA A 662 -23.19 -2.92 -19.14
CA ALA A 662 -24.56 -2.92 -18.62
C ALA A 662 -25.27 -1.57 -18.84
N GLN A 663 -24.54 -0.45 -18.70
CA GLN A 663 -25.06 0.88 -19.02
C GLN A 663 -25.34 1.05 -20.52
N GLU A 664 -24.37 0.70 -21.38
CA GLU A 664 -24.49 0.87 -22.84
C GLU A 664 -25.60 0.00 -23.46
N THR A 665 -25.84 -1.18 -22.88
CA THR A 665 -26.88 -2.12 -23.33
C THR A 665 -28.22 -1.96 -22.59
N ASN A 666 -28.34 -0.97 -21.70
CA ASN A 666 -29.53 -0.72 -20.87
C ASN A 666 -29.99 -1.96 -20.06
N GLN A 667 -29.04 -2.80 -19.61
CA GLN A 667 -29.34 -3.97 -18.77
C GLN A 667 -29.75 -3.59 -17.35
N VAL A 668 -29.37 -2.40 -16.90
CA VAL A 668 -29.70 -1.81 -15.59
C VAL A 668 -30.30 -0.42 -15.76
N GLN A 669 -31.18 -0.03 -14.84
CA GLN A 669 -31.87 1.25 -14.78
C GLN A 669 -31.87 1.79 -13.34
N ASN A 670 -32.20 3.06 -13.15
CA ASN A 670 -32.32 3.66 -11.82
C ASN A 670 -33.31 2.86 -10.95
N GLY A 671 -32.89 2.54 -9.73
CA GLY A 671 -33.61 1.70 -8.77
C GLY A 671 -33.30 0.21 -8.86
N ASP A 672 -32.56 -0.25 -9.89
CA ASP A 672 -32.11 -1.63 -9.97
C ASP A 672 -31.01 -1.93 -8.95
N ILE A 673 -30.86 -3.21 -8.61
CA ILE A 673 -29.84 -3.69 -7.68
C ILE A 673 -28.86 -4.61 -8.42
N GLY A 674 -27.58 -4.25 -8.36
CA GLY A 674 -26.46 -5.02 -8.86
C GLY A 674 -25.76 -5.82 -7.77
N LEU A 675 -25.27 -7.02 -8.11
CA LEU A 675 -24.35 -7.79 -7.28
C LEU A 675 -22.97 -7.85 -7.97
N ILE A 676 -21.96 -7.30 -7.32
CA ILE A 676 -20.57 -7.32 -7.77
C ILE A 676 -19.86 -8.49 -7.09
N ILE A 677 -19.09 -9.25 -7.86
CA ILE A 677 -18.31 -10.40 -7.37
C ILE A 677 -16.91 -10.34 -7.98
N ASN A 678 -15.88 -10.33 -7.15
CA ASN A 678 -14.49 -10.54 -7.56
C ASN A 678 -13.89 -11.71 -6.76
N VAL A 679 -12.97 -12.43 -7.40
CA VAL A 679 -12.17 -13.48 -6.74
C VAL A 679 -10.70 -13.33 -7.14
N GLY A 680 -9.77 -13.60 -6.22
CA GLY A 680 -8.34 -13.44 -6.46
C GLY A 680 -7.48 -14.52 -5.78
N SER A 681 -6.18 -14.48 -6.05
CA SER A 681 -5.17 -15.36 -5.45
C SER A 681 -5.16 -15.29 -3.92
N GLY A 682 -4.64 -16.34 -3.28
CA GLY A 682 -4.84 -16.53 -1.83
C GLY A 682 -6.25 -17.01 -1.47
N ILE A 683 -7.01 -17.43 -2.49
CA ILE A 683 -8.48 -17.46 -2.61
C ILE A 683 -9.16 -16.46 -1.69
N GLN A 684 -9.38 -15.28 -2.26
CA GLN A 684 -10.11 -14.20 -1.62
C GLN A 684 -11.34 -13.89 -2.46
N VAL A 685 -12.50 -13.71 -1.82
CA VAL A 685 -13.73 -13.32 -2.50
C VAL A 685 -14.20 -12.00 -1.95
N GLY A 686 -14.38 -11.03 -2.85
CA GLY A 686 -15.00 -9.74 -2.56
C GLY A 686 -16.37 -9.67 -3.21
N CYS A 687 -17.41 -9.37 -2.43
CA CYS A 687 -18.75 -9.10 -2.94
C CYS A 687 -19.21 -7.71 -2.50
N ALA A 688 -19.97 -7.03 -3.36
CA ALA A 688 -20.63 -5.78 -3.00
C ALA A 688 -22.01 -5.68 -3.65
N ILE A 689 -22.95 -5.05 -2.96
CA ILE A 689 -24.22 -4.63 -3.57
C ILE A 689 -24.05 -3.21 -4.11
N TYR A 690 -24.61 -2.96 -5.29
CA TYR A 690 -24.67 -1.63 -5.89
C TYR A 690 -26.13 -1.28 -6.22
N TYR A 691 -26.57 -0.10 -5.79
CA TYR A 691 -27.90 0.43 -6.10
C TYR A 691 -27.75 1.46 -7.23
N PHE A 692 -28.45 1.25 -8.35
CA PHE A 692 -28.38 2.14 -9.52
C PHE A 692 -29.25 3.39 -9.33
#